data_AF-A0A2P8QVE0-F1
#
_entry.id   AF-A0A2P8QVE0-F1
#
_cell.length_a   1.000
_cell.length_b   1.000
_cell.length_c   1.000
_cell.angle_alpha   90.00
_cell.angle_beta   90.00
_cell.angle_gamma   90.00
#
_symmetry.space_group_name_H-M   'P 1'
#
loop_
_entity.id
_entity.type
_entity.pdbx_description
1 polymer ?
#
loop_
_entity_poly.entity_id
_entity_poly.type
_entity_poly.pdbx_seq_one_letter_code
_entity_poly.pdbx_strand_id
1 'polypeptide(L)'
;MTPQAQSGSLSETILAGGGEMGALIRSHDWSTTPLGPVENWSQSLRTSVSTMLASRFAHTILWGEDVIQLYNDAMIAIYGAYHPKALGQPMRETWSEIWDDQLKLLCEGIRNTGVAVFVEDQLYPILRFGYLEETYFTFCYSPIWDEAGKISGIFATAIEMTQQVIGQRRLTMLRELATAGNGTKTRTSACLAAADAINPYDIPFALFYQVNEQGNLAERVALSGLSVDSVAAPREIDLTDRSSCWSLGDVLQSREPLLITDVVDRFGSLPVEPWGESPHSAFILPILSSNKEQVECLLVAGISPRLQFNAEYRSFLELVAQQVESSIATARSYEQERQRAEALAELDRAKTEFFSNVSHEFRTPLTLMLGPAEDALTDRDDPLSPNQRQRIEVMQRNGLRLLKLVNTLLDFSRIESDRISAVYEQTDLATFTAELASVFRACIEKANLRLVVDCPPLPEPVYVDREMWEKIVLNLISNAFKFTFTGAITVRLHQVGDSVELAVQDTGIGIPAAEIPRLFERFHRVKGAQGRTFEGSGIGLSLCEELVKLHGGTLKVSSVKGEGSCFSVLIPTGRAHLSAERIGANRTITSTPIGAFPYVEEVLQWLPQEDLRLPIADFGLDRNSNEQTENLKSQIPNPKSQILLVDDNADMRDYLKRLLSQRAQVETAANGAIALNLIQQKLPDLVLTDVMMPEVDGFALLKALRANPATKSLPIILLSARAGEEATIEGLEAGADDYLIKPFSARELVARVETQLQMSRLRQEQSANRLKNEFLMTVTHELQAPLAAILGWARLLQTKPFDQTKMARALATIERNATIEAKLVKDLLDISSILSGKFQLQLQRVNLVTLTKEIVTTLRETTQAKQIQLVETIPDGVEISVLGNPDRLRQIIINLLSNAIKFTAKGGQVNIRLERLGSVAQITVTDTGIGIAQSFLPQVFDRFSQAEVPSSHSPGGVGIGLAIARHLVELHHGTIEAASEGEGRGATFTVKLPLV
;
A
#
# COMPACT_ATOMS: atom_id res chain seq x y z
N MET A 1 61.94 -82.40 42.95
CA MET A 1 61.68 -82.04 44.35
C MET A 1 60.34 -81.34 44.38
N THR A 2 59.32 -82.01 44.90
CA THR A 2 57.99 -81.48 45.19
C THR A 2 58.08 -80.54 46.40
N PRO A 3 57.58 -79.29 46.31
CA PRO A 3 57.10 -78.57 47.48
C PRO A 3 55.59 -78.81 47.63
N GLN A 4 55.20 -79.14 48.86
CA GLN A 4 53.85 -79.44 49.30
C GLN A 4 52.86 -78.33 48.95
N ALA A 5 51.74 -78.72 48.34
CA ALA A 5 50.51 -77.93 48.35
C ALA A 5 50.03 -77.82 49.81
N GLN A 6 50.05 -76.60 50.36
CA GLN A 6 49.19 -76.28 51.49
C GLN A 6 47.76 -76.32 50.97
N SER A 7 46.96 -77.19 51.57
CA SER A 7 45.52 -77.27 51.38
C SER A 7 44.87 -76.00 51.95
N GLY A 8 44.87 -74.92 51.17
CA GLY A 8 43.88 -73.86 51.36
C GLY A 8 42.49 -74.44 51.12
N SER A 9 41.47 -73.95 51.84
CA SER A 9 40.10 -74.44 51.64
C SER A 9 39.69 -74.22 50.17
N LEU A 10 38.81 -75.06 49.63
CA LEU A 10 38.29 -74.89 48.26
C LEU A 10 37.72 -73.47 48.04
N SER A 11 37.23 -72.84 49.12
CA SER A 11 36.77 -71.45 49.19
C SER A 11 37.88 -70.40 48.99
N GLU A 12 39.12 -70.64 49.44
CA GLU A 12 40.25 -69.72 49.23
C GLU A 12 40.75 -69.69 47.77
N THR A 13 40.61 -70.80 47.04
CA THR A 13 41.15 -70.91 45.66
C THR A 13 40.16 -70.41 44.60
N ILE A 14 38.86 -70.66 44.77
CA ILE A 14 37.80 -70.28 43.83
C ILE A 14 37.50 -68.76 43.89
N LEU A 15 37.65 -68.18 45.07
CA LEU A 15 37.44 -66.75 45.34
C LEU A 15 38.77 -65.96 45.33
N ALA A 16 39.85 -66.53 44.78
CA ALA A 16 41.14 -65.86 44.68
C ALA A 16 41.09 -64.76 43.60
N GLY A 17 41.01 -63.49 44.03
CA GLY A 17 40.94 -62.34 43.14
C GLY A 17 40.00 -61.24 43.66
N GLY A 18 39.72 -60.24 42.82
CA GLY A 18 38.66 -59.25 43.03
C GLY A 18 38.89 -58.18 44.10
N GLY A 19 40.14 -57.81 44.40
CA GLY A 19 40.49 -56.67 45.26
C GLY A 19 39.67 -56.57 46.55
N GLU A 20 38.91 -55.49 46.71
CA GLU A 20 38.10 -55.20 47.90
C GLU A 20 36.91 -56.16 48.03
N MET A 21 36.13 -56.33 46.97
CA MET A 21 34.94 -57.19 46.97
C MET A 21 35.29 -58.66 47.13
N GLY A 22 36.41 -59.11 46.61
CA GLY A 22 36.91 -60.45 46.85
C GLY A 22 37.24 -60.69 48.32
N ALA A 23 37.82 -59.69 49.01
CA ALA A 23 38.07 -59.78 50.44
C ALA A 23 36.77 -59.75 51.27
N LEU A 24 35.82 -58.91 50.88
CA LEU A 24 34.50 -58.83 51.52
C LEU A 24 33.71 -60.15 51.33
N ILE A 25 33.67 -60.71 50.12
CA ILE A 25 32.99 -61.97 49.84
C ILE A 25 33.61 -63.13 50.63
N ARG A 26 34.94 -63.17 50.81
CA ARG A 26 35.60 -64.22 51.61
C ARG A 26 35.36 -64.08 53.11
N SER A 27 35.19 -62.86 53.61
CA SER A 27 35.00 -62.58 55.04
C SER A 27 33.52 -62.49 55.47
N HIS A 28 32.59 -62.45 54.52
CA HIS A 28 31.15 -62.41 54.78
C HIS A 28 30.63 -63.77 55.28
N ASP A 29 29.82 -63.76 56.34
CA ASP A 29 29.20 -64.97 56.88
C ASP A 29 27.95 -65.35 56.07
N TRP A 30 28.18 -66.10 54.99
CA TRP A 30 27.12 -66.54 54.07
C TRP A 30 26.11 -67.52 54.70
N SER A 31 26.41 -68.11 55.87
CA SER A 31 25.45 -68.97 56.57
C SER A 31 24.21 -68.22 57.05
N THR A 32 24.32 -66.89 57.17
CA THR A 32 23.23 -65.99 57.53
C THR A 32 22.38 -65.54 56.33
N THR A 33 22.76 -65.95 55.11
CA THR A 33 22.07 -65.59 53.86
C THR A 33 21.36 -66.80 53.24
N PRO A 34 20.36 -66.61 52.35
CA PRO A 34 19.72 -67.70 51.61
C PRO A 34 20.66 -68.56 50.74
N LEU A 35 21.89 -68.09 50.46
CA LEU A 35 22.89 -68.84 49.70
C LEU A 35 23.55 -69.95 50.52
N GLY A 36 23.53 -69.84 51.85
CA GLY A 36 24.25 -70.74 52.74
C GLY A 36 25.77 -70.64 52.63
N PRO A 37 26.51 -71.44 53.43
CA PRO A 37 27.97 -71.39 53.46
C PRO A 37 28.59 -71.71 52.09
N VAL A 38 29.73 -71.09 51.79
CA VAL A 38 30.41 -71.15 50.47
C VAL A 38 30.71 -72.58 50.02
N GLU A 39 30.94 -73.48 50.96
CA GLU A 39 31.20 -74.91 50.72
C GLU A 39 30.02 -75.61 50.02
N ASN A 40 28.80 -75.09 50.23
CA ASN A 40 27.55 -75.63 49.68
C ASN A 40 27.11 -74.93 48.38
N TRP A 41 27.86 -73.94 47.90
CA TRP A 41 27.53 -73.26 46.65
C TRP A 41 27.65 -74.21 45.45
N SER A 42 26.72 -74.08 44.50
CA SER A 42 26.76 -74.80 43.22
C SER A 42 28.04 -74.49 42.44
N GLN A 43 28.42 -75.38 41.52
CA GLN A 43 29.56 -75.12 40.65
C GLN A 43 29.28 -73.92 39.73
N SER A 44 28.05 -73.79 39.22
CA SER A 44 27.63 -72.63 38.42
C SER A 44 27.77 -71.29 39.15
N LEU A 45 27.38 -71.19 40.44
CA LEU A 45 27.57 -69.97 41.22
C LEU A 45 29.06 -69.68 41.44
N ARG A 46 29.84 -70.69 41.83
CA ARG A 46 31.28 -70.56 42.09
C ARG A 46 32.05 -70.08 40.86
N THR A 47 31.79 -70.67 39.69
CA THR A 47 32.41 -70.24 38.43
C THR A 47 31.98 -68.83 38.06
N SER A 48 30.70 -68.49 38.18
CA SER A 48 30.20 -67.14 37.85
C SER A 48 30.83 -66.07 38.75
N VAL A 49 30.90 -66.30 40.06
CA VAL A 49 31.53 -65.37 41.02
C VAL A 49 33.02 -65.22 40.73
N SER A 50 33.72 -66.31 40.41
CA SER A 50 35.14 -66.26 40.03
C SER A 50 35.36 -65.41 38.76
N THR A 51 34.52 -65.62 37.73
CA THR A 51 34.56 -64.82 36.49
C THR A 51 34.25 -63.34 36.75
N MET A 52 33.25 -63.05 37.58
CA MET A 52 32.87 -61.69 37.97
C MET A 52 34.03 -60.96 38.68
N LEU A 53 34.68 -61.61 39.66
CA LEU A 53 35.79 -61.03 40.42
C LEU A 53 37.07 -60.85 39.60
N ALA A 54 37.27 -61.65 38.55
CA ALA A 54 38.40 -61.51 37.64
C ALA A 54 38.22 -60.38 36.62
N SER A 55 36.98 -59.94 36.38
CA SER A 55 36.68 -58.95 35.35
C SER A 55 36.87 -57.50 35.82
N ARG A 56 37.29 -56.64 34.89
CA ARG A 56 37.40 -55.18 35.10
C ARG A 56 36.13 -54.40 34.74
N PHE A 57 35.18 -55.03 34.05
CA PHE A 57 33.86 -54.42 33.82
C PHE A 57 33.01 -54.54 35.07
N ALA A 58 32.09 -53.59 35.25
CA ALA A 58 31.12 -53.59 36.34
C ALA A 58 30.15 -54.76 36.19
N HIS A 59 30.17 -55.67 37.15
CA HIS A 59 29.38 -56.89 37.14
C HIS A 59 28.67 -57.15 38.46
N THR A 60 27.42 -57.58 38.35
CA THR A 60 26.61 -58.08 39.48
C THR A 60 25.99 -59.43 39.10
N ILE A 61 26.02 -60.37 40.03
CA ILE A 61 25.26 -61.62 40.01
C ILE A 61 24.07 -61.47 40.93
N LEU A 62 22.90 -61.81 40.39
CA LEU A 62 21.64 -61.88 41.11
C LEU A 62 21.23 -63.34 41.24
N TRP A 63 21.23 -63.88 42.45
CA TRP A 63 21.09 -65.33 42.66
C TRP A 63 19.84 -65.72 43.46
N GLY A 64 19.20 -66.81 43.04
CA GLY A 64 18.05 -67.39 43.72
C GLY A 64 16.74 -66.61 43.54
N GLU A 65 15.69 -67.03 44.26
CA GLU A 65 14.37 -66.38 44.18
C GLU A 65 14.34 -65.00 44.85
N ASP A 66 15.16 -64.82 45.89
CA ASP A 66 15.32 -63.56 46.62
C ASP A 66 16.26 -62.56 45.93
N VAL A 67 16.84 -62.92 44.77
CA VAL A 67 17.67 -62.03 43.95
C VAL A 67 18.83 -61.46 44.79
N ILE A 68 19.56 -62.37 45.44
CA ILE A 68 20.69 -62.04 46.32
C ILE A 68 21.86 -61.52 45.49
N GLN A 69 22.44 -60.41 45.95
CA GLN A 69 23.43 -59.66 45.18
C GLN A 69 24.86 -60.05 45.55
N LEU A 70 25.66 -60.36 44.52
CA LEU A 70 27.13 -60.40 44.59
C LEU A 70 27.67 -59.51 43.48
N TYR A 71 28.73 -58.73 43.74
CA TYR A 71 29.27 -57.79 42.75
C TYR A 71 30.78 -57.62 42.89
N ASN A 72 31.44 -57.09 41.86
CA ASN A 72 32.89 -56.83 41.85
C ASN A 72 33.25 -55.37 42.15
N ASP A 73 34.56 -55.08 42.27
CA ASP A 73 35.08 -53.75 42.60
C ASP A 73 34.58 -52.64 41.68
N ALA A 74 34.41 -52.92 40.38
CA ALA A 74 33.93 -51.94 39.41
C ALA A 74 32.48 -51.49 39.69
N MET A 75 31.68 -52.28 40.42
CA MET A 75 30.33 -51.91 40.84
C MET A 75 30.31 -51.00 42.09
N ILE A 76 31.42 -50.84 42.82
CA ILE A 76 31.46 -50.05 44.07
C ILE A 76 30.98 -48.62 43.83
N ALA A 77 31.47 -47.97 42.76
CA ALA A 77 31.07 -46.60 42.41
C ALA A 77 29.59 -46.50 42.01
N ILE A 78 29.01 -47.56 41.44
CA ILE A 78 27.60 -47.61 41.01
C ILE A 78 26.68 -47.81 42.22
N TYR A 79 27.03 -48.71 43.14
CA TYR A 79 26.26 -48.91 44.38
C TYR A 79 26.39 -47.73 45.35
N GLY A 80 27.52 -46.99 45.32
CA GLY A 80 27.70 -45.77 46.08
C GLY A 80 27.39 -45.95 47.57
N ALA A 81 26.35 -45.27 48.06
CA ALA A 81 25.93 -45.31 49.46
C ALA A 81 25.48 -46.70 49.95
N TYR A 82 25.13 -47.61 49.04
CA TYR A 82 24.72 -48.97 49.35
C TYR A 82 25.90 -49.94 49.52
N HIS A 83 27.11 -49.57 49.11
CA HIS A 83 28.31 -50.38 49.36
C HIS A 83 28.83 -50.14 50.80
N PRO A 84 29.24 -51.19 51.56
CA PRO A 84 29.22 -52.61 51.21
C PRO A 84 27.91 -53.34 51.57
N LYS A 85 26.94 -52.65 52.18
CA LYS A 85 25.70 -53.23 52.73
C LYS A 85 24.87 -54.04 51.73
N ALA A 86 24.94 -53.75 50.43
CA ALA A 86 24.25 -54.49 49.38
C ALA A 86 24.72 -55.94 49.23
N LEU A 87 25.96 -56.26 49.65
CA LEU A 87 26.51 -57.60 49.49
C LEU A 87 25.73 -58.62 50.31
N GLY A 88 25.21 -59.66 49.65
CA GLY A 88 24.44 -60.72 50.28
C GLY A 88 23.01 -60.34 50.66
N GLN A 89 22.55 -59.13 50.31
CA GLN A 89 21.18 -58.68 50.54
C GLN A 89 20.32 -58.80 49.27
N PRO A 90 18.99 -58.95 49.39
CA PRO A 90 18.07 -58.88 48.26
C PRO A 90 18.14 -57.53 47.52
N MET A 91 18.15 -57.55 46.18
CA MET A 91 18.19 -56.33 45.34
C MET A 91 17.09 -55.31 45.66
N ARG A 92 15.90 -55.79 46.04
CA ARG A 92 14.75 -54.97 46.45
C ARG A 92 15.02 -54.05 47.65
N GLU A 93 16.02 -54.36 48.47
CA GLU A 93 16.34 -53.59 49.69
C GLU A 93 17.37 -52.49 49.45
N THR A 94 18.19 -52.59 48.40
CA THR A 94 19.26 -51.63 48.11
C THR A 94 19.00 -50.75 46.91
N TRP A 95 18.18 -51.15 45.94
CA TRP A 95 17.75 -50.28 44.83
C TRP A 95 16.23 -50.23 44.75
N SER A 96 15.61 -49.98 45.90
CA SER A 96 14.15 -49.92 46.06
C SER A 96 13.48 -48.91 45.12
N GLU A 97 14.19 -47.83 44.78
CA GLU A 97 13.74 -46.71 43.96
C GLU A 97 13.47 -47.09 42.50
N ILE A 98 14.13 -48.15 42.01
CA ILE A 98 14.00 -48.66 40.64
C ILE A 98 13.52 -50.12 40.59
N TRP A 99 13.29 -50.73 41.75
CA TRP A 99 12.95 -52.15 41.86
C TRP A 99 11.60 -52.46 41.24
N ASP A 100 10.53 -51.85 41.75
CA ASP A 100 9.17 -52.20 41.34
C ASP A 100 8.87 -51.78 39.88
N ASP A 101 9.44 -50.66 39.44
CA ASP A 101 9.15 -50.08 38.12
C ASP A 101 10.01 -50.66 36.98
N GLN A 102 11.26 -51.03 37.25
CA GLN A 102 12.20 -51.44 36.19
C GLN A 102 12.79 -52.85 36.41
N LEU A 103 13.35 -53.13 37.59
CA LEU A 103 14.18 -54.32 37.78
C LEU A 103 13.40 -55.61 38.06
N LYS A 104 12.26 -55.53 38.76
CA LYS A 104 11.48 -56.71 39.18
C LYS A 104 10.97 -57.51 37.98
N LEU A 105 10.25 -56.85 37.08
CA LEU A 105 9.69 -57.49 35.89
C LEU A 105 10.79 -58.03 34.96
N LEU A 106 11.90 -57.30 34.86
CA LEU A 106 13.07 -57.74 34.09
C LEU A 106 13.65 -59.04 34.67
N CYS A 107 13.89 -59.09 35.98
CA CYS A 107 14.43 -60.27 36.64
C CYS A 107 13.48 -61.48 36.52
N GLU A 108 12.18 -61.28 36.76
CA GLU A 108 11.17 -62.33 36.61
C GLU A 108 11.07 -62.83 35.16
N GLY A 109 11.10 -61.93 34.18
CA GLY A 109 11.06 -62.26 32.76
C GLY A 109 12.24 -63.14 32.33
N ILE A 110 13.47 -62.80 32.72
CA ILE A 110 14.66 -63.59 32.41
C ILE A 110 14.60 -64.96 33.07
N ARG A 111 14.19 -65.02 34.35
CA ARG A 111 14.06 -66.30 35.08
C ARG A 111 13.01 -67.21 34.45
N ASN A 112 11.90 -66.66 33.96
CA ASN A 112 10.81 -67.45 33.37
C ASN A 112 11.08 -67.87 31.92
N THR A 113 11.80 -67.05 31.15
CA THR A 113 11.99 -67.27 29.71
C THR A 113 13.36 -67.81 29.33
N GLY A 114 14.40 -67.54 30.12
CA GLY A 114 15.78 -67.85 29.78
C GLY A 114 16.37 -67.02 28.64
N VAL A 115 15.71 -65.92 28.26
CA VAL A 115 16.19 -65.01 27.22
C VAL A 115 17.00 -63.90 27.86
N ALA A 116 18.21 -63.65 27.33
CA ALA A 116 19.03 -62.53 27.77
C ALA A 116 18.38 -61.20 27.35
N VAL A 117 18.51 -60.18 28.21
CA VAL A 117 17.95 -58.84 27.97
C VAL A 117 19.09 -57.83 27.87
N PHE A 118 19.05 -57.02 26.82
CA PHE A 118 19.98 -55.92 26.60
C PHE A 118 19.19 -54.61 26.61
N VAL A 119 19.61 -53.65 27.42
CA VAL A 119 18.97 -52.34 27.54
C VAL A 119 20.06 -51.28 27.33
N GLU A 120 19.85 -50.40 26.36
CA GLU A 120 20.79 -49.32 26.00
C GLU A 120 20.37 -47.99 26.64
N ASP A 121 21.34 -47.24 27.16
CA ASP A 121 21.20 -45.86 27.65
C ASP A 121 19.95 -45.60 28.50
N GLN A 122 19.61 -46.55 29.37
CA GLN A 122 18.40 -46.49 30.18
C GLN A 122 18.63 -45.62 31.43
N LEU A 123 17.66 -44.74 31.70
CA LEU A 123 17.64 -43.91 32.90
C LEU A 123 17.33 -44.76 34.14
N TYR A 124 18.31 -44.86 35.04
CA TYR A 124 18.15 -45.39 36.38
C TYR A 124 18.46 -44.27 37.38
N PRO A 125 17.47 -43.70 38.06
CA PRO A 125 17.73 -42.77 39.16
C PRO A 125 18.33 -43.54 40.34
N ILE A 126 19.56 -43.21 40.75
CA ILE A 126 20.26 -43.93 41.83
C ILE A 126 20.66 -42.98 42.94
N LEU A 127 20.38 -43.36 44.18
CA LEU A 127 20.79 -42.60 45.36
C LEU A 127 22.28 -42.84 45.63
N ARG A 128 23.13 -41.94 45.15
CA ARG A 128 24.57 -41.96 45.40
C ARG A 128 25.08 -40.53 45.64
N PHE A 129 26.10 -40.40 46.49
CA PHE A 129 26.62 -39.09 46.93
C PHE A 129 25.64 -38.19 47.70
N GLY A 130 24.58 -38.76 48.29
CA GLY A 130 23.66 -38.04 49.19
C GLY A 130 22.47 -37.35 48.49
N TYR A 131 22.31 -37.55 47.19
CA TYR A 131 21.14 -37.13 46.42
C TYR A 131 20.80 -38.20 45.38
N LEU A 132 19.57 -38.20 44.87
CA LEU A 132 19.18 -39.12 43.81
C LEU A 132 19.69 -38.54 42.49
N GLU A 133 20.63 -39.23 41.87
CA GLU A 133 21.35 -38.77 40.67
C GLU A 133 20.67 -39.29 39.41
N GLU A 134 20.63 -38.45 38.36
CA GLU A 134 20.26 -38.86 37.01
C GLU A 134 21.42 -39.68 36.41
N THR A 135 21.25 -41.00 36.34
CA THR A 135 22.29 -41.90 35.81
C THR A 135 21.77 -42.76 34.68
N TYR A 136 22.59 -42.96 33.65
CA TYR A 136 22.25 -43.73 32.47
C TYR A 136 23.17 -44.94 32.34
N PHE A 137 22.58 -46.10 32.10
CA PHE A 137 23.35 -47.34 31.97
C PHE A 137 22.91 -48.16 30.77
N THR A 138 23.89 -48.75 30.11
CA THR A 138 23.68 -49.88 29.22
C THR A 138 23.91 -51.17 30.00
N PHE A 139 22.87 -51.98 30.15
CA PHE A 139 22.92 -53.24 30.86
C PHE A 139 22.73 -54.44 29.94
N CYS A 140 23.53 -55.49 30.19
CA CYS A 140 23.34 -56.80 29.61
C CYS A 140 23.06 -57.81 30.72
N TYR A 141 21.86 -58.38 30.73
CA TYR A 141 21.42 -59.38 31.69
C TYR A 141 21.36 -60.75 31.04
N SER A 142 22.20 -61.68 31.50
CA SER A 142 22.32 -63.04 30.95
C SER A 142 21.89 -64.08 31.99
N PRO A 143 21.06 -65.08 31.66
CA PRO A 143 20.68 -66.12 32.60
C PRO A 143 21.86 -67.06 32.91
N ILE A 144 21.98 -67.45 34.18
CA ILE A 144 22.93 -68.46 34.64
C ILE A 144 22.17 -69.76 34.87
N TRP A 145 22.56 -70.79 34.11
CA TRP A 145 22.01 -72.13 34.22
C TRP A 145 22.79 -72.94 35.26
N ASP A 146 22.08 -73.65 36.12
CA ASP A 146 22.68 -74.63 37.03
C ASP A 146 22.91 -75.99 36.35
N GLU A 147 23.52 -76.90 37.08
CA GLU A 147 23.88 -78.24 36.62
C GLU A 147 22.65 -79.12 36.33
N ALA A 148 21.47 -78.73 36.83
CA ALA A 148 20.19 -79.38 36.58
C ALA A 148 19.45 -78.79 35.37
N GLY A 149 20.01 -77.79 34.70
CA GLY A 149 19.38 -77.10 33.57
C GLY A 149 18.26 -76.14 33.98
N LYS A 150 18.23 -75.67 35.23
CA LYS A 150 17.33 -74.62 35.71
C LYS A 150 18.08 -73.27 35.74
N ILE A 151 17.36 -72.18 35.48
CA ILE A 151 17.90 -70.82 35.63
C ILE A 151 17.93 -70.49 37.13
N SER A 152 19.14 -70.36 37.67
CA SER A 152 19.37 -70.19 39.12
C SER A 152 19.99 -68.84 39.47
N GLY A 153 20.45 -68.07 38.48
CA GLY A 153 20.86 -66.68 38.67
C GLY A 153 20.83 -65.86 37.38
N ILE A 154 21.15 -64.58 37.51
CA ILE A 154 21.30 -63.62 36.40
C ILE A 154 22.67 -62.98 36.54
N PHE A 155 23.44 -62.98 35.46
CA PHE A 155 24.71 -62.28 35.33
C PHE A 155 24.46 -60.94 34.63
N ALA A 156 24.65 -59.83 35.34
CA ALA A 156 24.43 -58.49 34.82
C ALA A 156 25.76 -57.77 34.62
N THR A 157 26.00 -57.28 33.41
CA THR A 157 27.10 -56.36 33.09
C THR A 157 26.54 -54.95 32.95
N ALA A 158 27.14 -53.98 33.63
CA ALA A 158 26.77 -52.57 33.57
C ALA A 158 27.85 -51.74 32.88
N ILE A 159 27.45 -50.83 32.00
CA ILE A 159 28.31 -49.79 31.45
C ILE A 159 27.61 -48.45 31.73
N GLU A 160 28.28 -47.58 32.48
CA GLU A 160 27.74 -46.25 32.77
C GLU A 160 27.93 -45.32 31.55
N MET A 161 26.83 -44.76 31.07
CA MET A 161 26.75 -43.89 29.90
C MET A 161 26.33 -42.46 30.28
N THR A 162 26.16 -42.17 31.58
CA THR A 162 25.68 -40.89 32.13
C THR A 162 26.35 -39.67 31.51
N GLN A 163 27.69 -39.61 31.54
CA GLN A 163 28.43 -38.47 30.98
C GLN A 163 28.23 -38.29 29.48
N GLN A 164 28.12 -39.39 28.73
CA GLN A 164 27.92 -39.36 27.28
C GLN A 164 26.52 -38.86 26.92
N VAL A 165 25.48 -39.40 27.58
CA VAL A 165 24.08 -39.01 27.35
C VAL A 165 23.86 -37.53 27.71
N ILE A 166 24.33 -37.10 28.89
CA ILE A 166 24.22 -35.70 29.32
C ILE A 166 25.03 -34.78 28.40
N GLY A 167 26.26 -35.17 28.04
CA GLY A 167 27.09 -34.39 27.13
C GLY A 167 26.44 -34.19 25.76
N GLN A 168 25.82 -35.25 25.20
CA GLN A 168 25.09 -35.18 23.94
C GLN A 168 23.84 -34.29 24.05
N ARG A 169 23.08 -34.40 25.15
CA ARG A 169 21.92 -33.53 25.42
C ARG A 169 22.31 -32.05 25.49
N ARG A 170 23.38 -31.73 26.21
CA ARG A 170 23.93 -30.37 26.33
C ARG A 170 24.42 -29.81 25.00
N LEU A 171 25.10 -30.61 24.19
CA LEU A 171 25.53 -30.20 22.84
C LEU A 171 24.34 -29.92 21.91
N THR A 172 23.29 -30.72 21.99
CA THR A 172 22.04 -30.48 21.24
C THR A 172 21.40 -29.16 21.66
N MET A 173 21.28 -28.90 22.96
CA MET A 173 20.76 -27.63 23.47
C MET A 173 21.59 -26.42 23.01
N LEU A 174 22.92 -26.49 23.05
CA LEU A 174 23.78 -25.41 22.56
C LEU A 174 23.58 -25.13 21.07
N ARG A 175 23.37 -26.18 20.26
CA ARG A 175 23.05 -26.04 18.84
C ARG A 175 21.68 -25.40 18.64
N GLU A 176 20.67 -25.81 19.39
CA GLU A 176 19.32 -25.22 19.35
C GLU A 176 19.36 -23.73 19.71
N LEU A 177 20.05 -23.36 20.79
CA LEU A 177 20.30 -21.96 21.16
C LEU A 177 20.99 -21.17 20.05
N ALA A 178 21.98 -21.75 19.40
CA ALA A 178 22.67 -21.11 18.28
C ALA A 178 21.76 -20.88 17.07
N THR A 179 20.81 -21.78 16.82
CA THR A 179 19.85 -21.63 15.74
C THR A 179 18.68 -20.73 16.09
N ALA A 180 18.22 -20.73 17.34
CA ALA A 180 17.05 -19.99 17.81
C ALA A 180 17.28 -18.47 17.75
N GLY A 181 18.53 -18.02 17.91
CA GLY A 181 18.91 -16.62 17.74
C GLY A 181 18.85 -16.11 16.28
N ASN A 182 18.88 -17.00 15.29
CA ASN A 182 18.90 -16.61 13.88
C ASN A 182 17.57 -15.99 13.45
N GLY A 183 17.61 -14.75 12.96
CA GLY A 183 16.42 -14.02 12.49
C GLY A 183 15.68 -13.24 13.58
N THR A 184 16.17 -13.25 14.82
CA THR A 184 15.67 -12.37 15.87
C THR A 184 16.04 -10.91 15.57
N LYS A 185 15.07 -10.01 15.73
CA LYS A 185 15.21 -8.59 15.34
C LYS A 185 15.35 -7.64 16.51
N THR A 186 15.12 -8.13 17.73
CA THR A 186 15.15 -7.36 18.97
C THR A 186 15.83 -8.15 20.08
N ARG A 187 16.40 -7.45 21.06
CA ARG A 187 17.03 -8.05 22.25
C ARG A 187 16.06 -8.95 23.01
N THR A 188 14.82 -8.48 23.22
CA THR A 188 13.74 -9.25 23.87
C THR A 188 13.42 -10.53 23.10
N SER A 189 13.30 -10.47 21.77
CA SER A 189 13.05 -11.68 20.97
C SER A 189 14.18 -12.70 21.03
N ALA A 190 15.44 -12.25 21.17
CA ALA A 190 16.58 -13.14 21.34
C ALA A 190 16.54 -13.86 22.70
N CYS A 191 16.20 -13.15 23.78
CA CYS A 191 16.02 -13.76 25.11
C CYS A 191 14.84 -14.75 25.15
N LEU A 192 13.72 -14.44 24.48
CA LEU A 192 12.57 -15.34 24.39
C LEU A 192 12.93 -16.63 23.64
N ALA A 193 13.55 -16.51 22.47
CA ALA A 193 14.01 -17.67 21.69
C ALA A 193 15.04 -18.50 22.47
N ALA A 194 15.90 -17.85 23.26
CA ALA A 194 16.82 -18.54 24.15
C ALA A 194 16.07 -19.31 25.26
N ALA A 195 15.06 -18.71 25.89
CA ALA A 195 14.27 -19.37 26.93
C ALA A 195 13.52 -20.62 26.41
N ASP A 196 13.01 -20.57 25.18
CA ASP A 196 12.31 -21.70 24.53
C ASP A 196 13.26 -22.86 24.21
N ALA A 197 14.54 -22.58 23.93
CA ALA A 197 15.55 -23.60 23.62
C ALA A 197 16.20 -24.23 24.87
N ILE A 198 15.79 -23.82 26.08
CA ILE A 198 16.37 -24.36 27.31
C ILE A 198 15.81 -25.75 27.62
N ASN A 199 16.73 -26.70 27.80
CA ASN A 199 16.38 -28.05 28.21
C ASN A 199 16.18 -28.14 29.74
N PRO A 200 14.97 -28.53 30.22
CA PRO A 200 14.64 -28.50 31.64
C PRO A 200 15.33 -29.59 32.48
N TYR A 201 15.92 -30.63 31.85
CA TYR A 201 16.69 -31.64 32.58
C TYR A 201 18.02 -31.08 33.11
N ASP A 202 18.67 -30.22 32.31
CA ASP A 202 19.95 -29.58 32.64
C ASP A 202 19.78 -28.17 33.21
N ILE A 203 18.72 -27.43 32.87
CA ILE A 203 18.44 -26.11 33.45
C ILE A 203 16.95 -26.08 33.76
N PRO A 204 16.53 -26.53 34.97
CA PRO A 204 15.11 -26.66 35.31
C PRO A 204 14.34 -25.36 35.12
N PHE A 205 14.96 -24.23 35.44
CA PHE A 205 14.41 -22.92 35.12
C PHE A 205 15.49 -21.95 34.68
N ALA A 206 15.08 -20.97 33.89
CA ALA A 206 15.94 -19.86 33.50
C ALA A 206 15.17 -18.55 33.47
N LEU A 207 15.79 -17.47 33.95
CA LEU A 207 15.22 -16.13 33.95
C LEU A 207 16.17 -15.18 33.25
N PHE A 208 15.67 -14.41 32.30
CA PHE A 208 16.43 -13.42 31.56
C PHE A 208 15.98 -12.03 31.98
N TYR A 209 16.90 -11.26 32.58
CA TYR A 209 16.65 -9.90 33.02
C TYR A 209 17.45 -8.92 32.17
N GLN A 210 16.76 -8.08 31.42
CA GLN A 210 17.37 -7.00 30.66
C GLN A 210 17.64 -5.81 31.57
N VAL A 211 18.87 -5.30 31.53
CA VAL A 211 19.29 -4.16 32.34
C VAL A 211 18.99 -2.86 31.57
N ASN A 212 18.46 -1.87 32.26
CA ASN A 212 18.21 -0.56 31.66
C ASN A 212 19.52 0.24 31.43
N GLU A 213 19.47 1.31 30.63
CA GLU A 213 20.65 2.11 30.30
C GLU A 213 21.33 2.76 31.52
N GLN A 214 20.56 3.02 32.58
CA GLN A 214 21.06 3.61 33.82
C GLN A 214 21.72 2.59 34.76
N GLY A 215 21.57 1.29 34.50
CA GLY A 215 22.14 0.22 35.32
C GLY A 215 21.53 0.08 36.72
N ASN A 216 20.32 0.61 36.95
CA ASN A 216 19.65 0.58 38.25
C ASN A 216 18.43 -0.35 38.30
N LEU A 217 17.90 -0.79 37.15
CA LEU A 217 16.72 -1.65 37.09
C LEU A 217 16.95 -2.80 36.10
N ALA A 218 16.52 -3.99 36.52
CA ALA A 218 16.47 -5.20 35.71
C ALA A 218 15.01 -5.61 35.47
N GLU A 219 14.57 -5.65 34.21
CA GLU A 219 13.23 -6.14 33.82
C GLU A 219 13.33 -7.56 33.25
N ARG A 220 12.49 -8.47 33.74
CA ARG A 220 12.41 -9.84 33.24
C ARG A 220 11.76 -9.85 31.86
N VAL A 221 12.55 -10.19 30.84
CA VAL A 221 12.13 -10.21 29.43
C VAL A 221 11.75 -11.60 28.93
N ALA A 222 12.29 -12.65 29.54
CA ALA A 222 11.97 -14.04 29.21
C ALA A 222 12.16 -14.94 30.43
N LEU A 223 11.47 -16.08 30.42
CA LEU A 223 11.57 -17.09 31.46
C LEU A 223 11.28 -18.49 30.90
N SER A 224 11.84 -19.51 31.52
CA SER A 224 11.58 -20.92 31.23
C SER A 224 11.50 -21.71 32.55
N GLY A 225 10.67 -22.75 32.59
CA GLY A 225 10.51 -23.67 33.73
C GLY A 225 9.69 -23.15 34.93
N LEU A 226 9.61 -21.83 35.16
CA LEU A 226 8.80 -21.25 36.24
C LEU A 226 7.51 -20.60 35.73
N SER A 227 6.55 -20.39 36.63
CA SER A 227 5.38 -19.56 36.34
C SER A 227 5.76 -18.07 36.29
N VAL A 228 5.07 -17.32 35.44
CA VAL A 228 5.15 -15.85 35.33
C VAL A 228 4.90 -15.16 36.67
N ASP A 229 4.06 -15.76 37.53
CA ASP A 229 3.66 -15.23 38.84
C ASP A 229 4.50 -15.78 40.00
N SER A 230 5.56 -16.55 39.71
CA SER A 230 6.44 -17.11 40.74
C SER A 230 7.14 -15.99 41.52
N VAL A 231 7.21 -16.14 42.85
CA VAL A 231 7.98 -15.24 43.73
C VAL A 231 9.46 -15.25 43.37
N ALA A 232 9.95 -16.36 42.81
CA ALA A 232 11.31 -16.50 42.30
C ALA A 232 11.54 -15.82 40.95
N ALA A 233 10.49 -15.33 40.28
CA ALA A 233 10.57 -14.67 38.98
C ALA A 233 9.87 -13.30 39.00
N PRO A 234 10.29 -12.33 39.84
CA PRO A 234 9.69 -11.00 39.82
C PRO A 234 9.82 -10.34 38.44
N ARG A 235 8.86 -9.50 38.07
CA ARG A 235 8.89 -8.79 36.78
C ARG A 235 10.02 -7.76 36.72
N GLU A 236 10.26 -7.05 37.82
CA GLU A 236 11.26 -5.99 37.92
C GLU A 236 12.07 -6.18 39.21
N ILE A 237 13.38 -5.95 39.11
CA ILE A 237 14.31 -5.99 40.24
C ILE A 237 15.10 -4.68 40.24
N ASP A 238 15.05 -3.97 41.37
CA ASP A 238 15.95 -2.85 41.65
C ASP A 238 17.37 -3.39 41.91
N LEU A 239 18.32 -3.00 41.07
CA LEU A 239 19.70 -3.44 41.13
C LEU A 239 20.54 -2.67 42.17
N THR A 240 20.00 -1.57 42.70
CA THR A 240 20.64 -0.78 43.78
C THR A 240 20.37 -1.36 45.15
N ASP A 241 19.31 -2.16 45.29
CA ASP A 241 18.98 -2.85 46.52
C ASP A 241 19.81 -4.15 46.67
N ARG A 242 20.75 -4.12 47.61
CA ARG A 242 21.56 -5.29 47.98
C ARG A 242 20.76 -6.41 48.66
N SER A 243 19.53 -6.12 49.08
CA SER A 243 18.60 -7.13 49.60
C SER A 243 17.72 -7.76 48.51
N SER A 244 17.97 -7.46 47.24
CA SER A 244 17.28 -8.07 46.10
C SER A 244 17.35 -9.60 46.14
N CYS A 245 16.26 -10.25 45.73
CA CYS A 245 16.03 -11.67 45.93
C CYS A 245 17.09 -12.60 45.30
N TRP A 246 17.68 -12.17 44.18
CA TRP A 246 18.72 -12.89 43.45
C TRP A 246 20.12 -12.27 43.57
N SER A 247 20.30 -11.18 44.33
CA SER A 247 21.60 -10.48 44.42
C SER A 247 22.18 -10.06 43.07
N LEU A 248 21.32 -9.70 42.10
CA LEU A 248 21.71 -9.36 40.72
C LEU A 248 22.67 -8.16 40.63
N GLY A 249 22.57 -7.21 41.58
CA GLY A 249 23.45 -6.04 41.64
C GLY A 249 24.92 -6.41 41.86
N ASP A 250 25.21 -7.52 42.58
CA ASP A 250 26.58 -7.97 42.80
C ASP A 250 27.23 -8.48 41.51
N VAL A 251 26.46 -9.22 40.70
CA VAL A 251 26.90 -9.71 39.37
C VAL A 251 27.04 -8.57 38.38
N LEU A 252 26.15 -7.57 38.43
CA LEU A 252 26.27 -6.36 37.62
C LEU A 252 27.58 -5.62 37.90
N GLN A 253 27.97 -5.51 39.18
CA GLN A 253 29.16 -4.80 39.61
C GLN A 253 30.45 -5.60 39.36
N SER A 254 30.47 -6.89 39.70
CA SER A 254 31.65 -7.75 39.55
C SER A 254 31.89 -8.17 38.10
N ARG A 255 30.81 -8.31 37.32
CA ARG A 255 30.79 -8.93 35.98
C ARG A 255 31.28 -10.38 35.99
N GLU A 256 31.25 -11.02 37.16
CA GLU A 256 31.60 -12.41 37.34
C GLU A 256 30.37 -13.24 37.70
N PRO A 257 30.29 -14.51 37.26
CA PRO A 257 29.18 -15.38 37.62
C PRO A 257 29.08 -15.61 39.13
N LEU A 258 27.85 -15.74 39.65
CA LEU A 258 27.58 -15.96 41.08
C LEU A 258 26.76 -17.24 41.29
N LEU A 259 27.21 -18.10 42.20
CA LEU A 259 26.47 -19.28 42.65
C LEU A 259 25.64 -18.95 43.90
N ILE A 260 24.33 -19.16 43.82
CA ILE A 260 23.39 -19.10 44.94
C ILE A 260 23.08 -20.54 45.37
N THR A 261 23.24 -20.87 46.65
CA THR A 261 23.09 -22.24 47.18
C THR A 261 21.87 -22.43 48.08
N ASP A 262 21.12 -21.37 48.35
CA ASP A 262 20.03 -21.27 49.31
C ASP A 262 18.70 -20.90 48.63
N VAL A 263 18.45 -21.43 47.42
CA VAL A 263 17.28 -21.07 46.61
C VAL A 263 15.96 -21.43 47.32
N VAL A 264 15.89 -22.64 47.89
CA VAL A 264 14.68 -23.10 48.61
C VAL A 264 14.46 -22.28 49.88
N ASP A 265 15.53 -21.88 50.58
CA ASP A 265 15.42 -21.05 51.78
C ASP A 265 14.91 -19.63 51.46
N ARG A 266 15.28 -19.10 50.28
CA ARG A 266 14.86 -17.76 49.82
C ARG A 266 13.43 -17.71 49.28
N PHE A 267 13.02 -18.74 48.54
CA PHE A 267 11.78 -18.69 47.73
C PHE A 267 10.75 -19.74 48.11
N GLY A 268 11.07 -20.66 49.02
CA GLY A 268 10.26 -21.83 49.32
C GLY A 268 10.40 -22.94 48.27
N SER A 269 9.46 -23.90 48.29
CA SER A 269 9.46 -25.00 47.32
C SER A 269 9.06 -24.50 45.93
N LEU A 270 9.92 -24.77 44.95
CA LEU A 270 9.75 -24.46 43.54
C LEU A 270 9.81 -25.78 42.75
N PRO A 271 8.76 -26.62 42.76
CA PRO A 271 8.77 -27.86 41.99
C PRO A 271 8.84 -27.53 40.50
N VAL A 272 9.87 -28.05 39.81
CA VAL A 272 10.06 -27.81 38.38
C VAL A 272 10.10 -29.13 37.61
N GLU A 273 9.37 -29.18 36.50
CA GLU A 273 9.43 -30.28 35.54
C GLU A 273 10.85 -30.40 34.95
N PRO A 274 11.33 -31.60 34.60
CA PRO A 274 10.62 -32.87 34.55
C PRO A 274 10.68 -33.68 35.87
N TRP A 275 11.39 -33.19 36.88
CA TRP A 275 11.65 -33.96 38.10
C TRP A 275 10.60 -33.75 39.20
N GLY A 276 9.86 -32.64 39.15
CA GLY A 276 8.93 -32.24 40.22
C GLY A 276 9.64 -31.84 41.52
N GLU A 277 10.97 -31.74 41.50
CA GLU A 277 11.81 -31.39 42.65
C GLU A 277 12.26 -29.93 42.58
N SER A 278 12.53 -29.34 43.74
CA SER A 278 13.02 -27.97 43.83
C SER A 278 14.54 -27.91 43.66
N PRO A 279 15.06 -27.09 42.72
CA PRO A 279 16.47 -26.75 42.66
C PRO A 279 16.93 -26.11 43.97
N HIS A 280 18.02 -26.61 44.56
CA HIS A 280 18.60 -26.05 45.78
C HIS A 280 19.53 -24.85 45.48
N SER A 281 20.08 -24.81 44.27
CA SER A 281 21.05 -23.80 43.85
C SER A 281 20.72 -23.25 42.45
N ALA A 282 21.24 -22.05 42.17
CA ALA A 282 21.13 -21.38 40.89
C ALA A 282 22.44 -20.66 40.57
N PHE A 283 22.76 -20.55 39.29
CA PHE A 283 23.96 -19.90 38.78
C PHE A 283 23.58 -18.66 37.96
N ILE A 284 24.08 -17.51 38.37
CA ILE A 284 23.76 -16.21 37.78
C ILE A 284 24.92 -15.81 36.87
N LEU A 285 24.60 -15.50 35.62
CA LEU A 285 25.56 -15.25 34.55
C LEU A 285 25.34 -13.85 33.94
N PRO A 286 26.36 -13.00 33.86
CA PRO A 286 26.28 -11.74 33.13
C PRO A 286 26.40 -11.99 31.63
N ILE A 287 25.48 -11.40 30.86
CA ILE A 287 25.54 -11.34 29.40
C ILE A 287 26.01 -9.94 29.03
N LEU A 288 27.21 -9.88 28.47
CA LEU A 288 27.92 -8.62 28.21
C LEU A 288 27.55 -8.04 26.84
N SER A 289 27.71 -6.73 26.71
CA SER A 289 27.70 -6.05 25.42
C SER A 289 28.90 -6.48 24.56
N SER A 290 28.84 -6.27 23.24
CA SER A 290 29.93 -6.66 22.33
C SER A 290 31.30 -6.03 22.63
N ASN A 291 31.33 -4.87 23.31
CA ASN A 291 32.55 -4.23 23.79
C ASN A 291 33.01 -4.73 25.19
N LYS A 292 32.25 -5.64 25.81
CA LYS A 292 32.47 -6.19 27.16
C LYS A 292 32.53 -5.16 28.28
N GLU A 293 32.03 -3.95 28.04
CA GLU A 293 32.08 -2.85 29.01
C GLU A 293 30.82 -2.75 29.88
N GLN A 294 29.69 -3.28 29.41
CA GLN A 294 28.39 -3.19 30.09
C GLN A 294 27.70 -4.56 30.11
N VAL A 295 26.91 -4.81 31.15
CA VAL A 295 26.03 -5.97 31.22
C VAL A 295 24.70 -5.55 30.61
N GLU A 296 24.30 -6.22 29.52
CA GLU A 296 23.02 -5.93 28.84
C GLU A 296 21.88 -6.79 29.39
N CYS A 297 22.21 -8.02 29.79
CA CYS A 297 21.25 -8.98 30.30
C CYS A 297 21.89 -9.83 31.40
N LEU A 298 21.08 -10.33 32.33
CA LEU A 298 21.48 -11.24 33.39
C LEU A 298 20.66 -12.52 33.25
N LEU A 299 21.34 -13.67 33.20
CA LEU A 299 20.72 -14.99 33.17
C LEU A 299 20.79 -15.62 34.56
N VAL A 300 19.64 -15.94 35.15
CA VAL A 300 19.56 -16.79 36.35
C VAL A 300 19.20 -18.20 35.89
N ALA A 301 20.13 -19.15 36.00
CA ALA A 301 19.92 -20.54 35.61
C ALA A 301 19.82 -21.44 36.85
N GLY A 302 18.70 -22.15 37.03
CA GLY A 302 18.55 -23.16 38.06
C GLY A 302 19.49 -24.35 37.83
N ILE A 303 20.08 -24.89 38.90
CA ILE A 303 20.93 -26.08 38.84
C ILE A 303 20.05 -27.31 39.08
N SER A 304 20.15 -28.30 38.19
CA SER A 304 19.37 -29.53 38.28
C SER A 304 19.58 -30.25 39.62
N PRO A 305 18.52 -30.60 40.37
CA PRO A 305 18.65 -31.29 41.66
C PRO A 305 19.18 -32.72 41.51
N ARG A 306 19.18 -33.27 40.29
CA ARG A 306 19.63 -34.62 39.94
C ARG A 306 21.08 -34.68 39.43
N LEU A 307 21.76 -33.55 39.29
CA LEU A 307 23.11 -33.47 38.72
C LEU A 307 24.08 -32.80 39.67
N GLN A 308 25.30 -33.33 39.74
CA GLN A 308 26.37 -32.68 40.49
C GLN A 308 26.80 -31.38 39.79
N PHE A 309 26.80 -30.27 40.53
CA PHE A 309 27.38 -29.02 40.05
C PHE A 309 28.91 -29.06 40.08
N ASN A 310 29.52 -29.49 38.97
CA ASN A 310 30.97 -29.61 38.79
C ASN A 310 31.51 -28.59 37.77
N ALA A 311 32.83 -28.62 37.51
CA ALA A 311 33.48 -27.69 36.58
C ALA A 311 32.97 -27.80 35.14
N GLU A 312 32.56 -29.00 34.70
CA GLU A 312 32.01 -29.23 33.36
C GLU A 312 30.61 -28.62 33.22
N TYR A 313 29.76 -28.79 34.24
CA TYR A 313 28.43 -28.19 34.27
C TYR A 313 28.51 -26.66 34.35
N ARG A 314 29.42 -26.12 35.15
CA ARG A 314 29.72 -24.67 35.16
C ARG A 314 30.12 -24.18 33.76
N SER A 315 31.08 -24.84 33.12
CA SER A 315 31.55 -24.49 31.77
C SER A 315 30.40 -24.53 30.75
N PHE A 316 29.50 -25.50 30.87
CA PHE A 316 28.31 -25.59 30.01
C PHE A 316 27.38 -24.38 30.19
N LEU A 317 27.07 -23.96 31.42
CA LEU A 317 26.22 -22.79 31.66
C LEU A 317 26.88 -21.49 31.16
N GLU A 318 28.20 -21.37 31.28
CA GLU A 318 28.95 -20.25 30.71
C GLU A 318 28.87 -20.22 29.17
N LEU A 319 28.93 -21.38 28.50
CA LEU A 319 28.70 -21.49 27.05
C LEU A 319 27.28 -21.12 26.65
N VAL A 320 26.28 -21.47 27.46
CA VAL A 320 24.88 -21.04 27.23
C VAL A 320 24.79 -19.52 27.26
N ALA A 321 25.37 -18.85 28.27
CA ALA A 321 25.38 -17.39 28.34
C ALA A 321 26.06 -16.75 27.12
N GLN A 322 27.19 -17.31 26.66
CA GLN A 322 27.89 -16.84 25.46
C GLN A 322 27.03 -16.98 24.18
N GLN A 323 26.25 -18.05 24.06
CA GLN A 323 25.39 -18.24 22.89
C GLN A 323 24.24 -17.22 22.87
N VAL A 324 23.71 -16.88 24.04
CA VAL A 324 22.69 -15.82 24.19
C VAL A 324 23.30 -14.45 23.92
N GLU A 325 24.53 -14.19 24.40
CA GLU A 325 25.30 -12.97 24.10
C GLU A 325 25.41 -12.72 22.59
N SER A 326 25.82 -13.74 21.85
CA SER A 326 25.95 -13.66 20.38
C SER A 326 24.61 -13.36 19.68
N SER A 327 23.52 -13.94 20.18
CA SER A 327 22.18 -13.73 19.62
C SER A 327 21.68 -12.30 19.87
N ILE A 328 21.88 -11.77 21.08
CA ILE A 328 21.54 -10.39 21.45
C ILE A 328 22.35 -9.39 20.63
N ALA A 329 23.65 -9.62 20.46
CA ALA A 329 24.54 -8.76 19.67
C ALA A 329 24.08 -8.67 18.20
N THR A 330 23.68 -9.79 17.60
CA THR A 330 23.17 -9.85 16.23
C THR A 330 21.85 -9.08 16.09
N ALA A 331 20.92 -9.28 17.01
CA ALA A 331 19.64 -8.56 17.02
C ALA A 331 19.81 -7.04 17.17
N ARG A 332 20.74 -6.61 18.03
CA ARG A 332 21.07 -5.18 18.22
C ARG A 332 21.63 -4.54 16.94
N SER A 333 22.53 -5.23 16.24
CA SER A 333 23.09 -4.72 14.98
C SER A 333 21.99 -4.49 13.94
N TYR A 334 21.04 -5.42 13.84
CA TYR A 334 19.91 -5.31 12.91
C TYR A 334 18.99 -4.13 13.26
N GLU A 335 18.70 -3.92 14.55
CA GLU A 335 17.88 -2.80 15.01
C GLU A 335 18.53 -1.44 14.72
N GLN A 336 19.83 -1.30 14.95
CA GLN A 336 20.58 -0.08 14.66
C GLN A 336 20.67 0.23 13.16
N GLU A 337 20.88 -0.78 12.33
CA GLU A 337 20.91 -0.62 10.88
C GLU A 337 19.54 -0.13 10.36
N ARG A 338 18.45 -0.71 10.87
CA ARG A 338 17.09 -0.29 10.52
C ARG A 338 16.81 1.16 10.90
N GLN A 339 17.13 1.57 12.12
CA GLN A 339 16.94 2.95 12.57
C GLN A 339 17.75 3.95 11.73
N ARG A 340 18.97 3.58 11.33
CA ARG A 340 19.80 4.43 10.47
C ARG A 340 19.24 4.56 9.06
N ALA A 341 18.71 3.47 8.49
CA ALA A 341 18.05 3.50 7.19
C ALA A 341 16.76 4.33 7.21
N GLU A 342 15.94 4.20 8.25
CA GLU A 342 14.74 5.01 8.46
C GLU A 342 15.07 6.50 8.56
N ALA A 343 16.10 6.88 9.35
CA ALA A 343 16.53 8.26 9.49
C ALA A 343 17.07 8.85 8.17
N LEU A 344 17.80 8.06 7.38
CA LEU A 344 18.29 8.50 6.06
C LEU A 344 17.12 8.74 5.08
N ALA A 345 16.12 7.86 5.09
CA ALA A 345 14.95 7.99 4.25
C ALA A 345 14.09 9.22 4.63
N GLU A 346 13.96 9.51 5.93
CA GLU A 346 13.27 10.70 6.41
C GLU A 346 14.00 11.99 5.98
N LEU A 347 15.33 12.02 6.08
CA LEU A 347 16.14 13.14 5.60
C LEU A 347 16.00 13.37 4.09
N ASP A 348 16.02 12.29 3.29
CA ASP A 348 15.88 12.41 1.84
C ASP A 348 14.48 12.91 1.42
N ARG A 349 13.44 12.44 2.11
CA ARG A 349 12.07 12.93 1.95
C ARG A 349 11.97 14.41 2.32
N ALA A 350 12.52 14.82 3.47
CA ALA A 350 12.53 16.21 3.90
C ALA A 350 13.29 17.12 2.93
N LYS A 351 14.43 16.66 2.40
CA LYS A 351 15.21 17.38 1.38
C LYS A 351 14.37 17.63 0.12
N THR A 352 13.70 16.60 -0.38
CA THR A 352 12.84 16.70 -1.56
C THR A 352 11.69 17.70 -1.34
N GLU A 353 11.01 17.59 -0.21
CA GLU A 353 9.88 18.47 0.15
C GLU A 353 10.33 19.93 0.24
N PHE A 354 11.48 20.18 0.87
CA PHE A 354 12.09 21.51 0.96
C PHE A 354 12.29 22.13 -0.43
N PHE A 355 12.92 21.44 -1.37
CA PHE A 355 13.15 21.99 -2.71
C PHE A 355 11.86 22.19 -3.52
N SER A 356 10.87 21.31 -3.36
CA SER A 356 9.55 21.46 -3.98
C SER A 356 8.81 22.70 -3.45
N ASN A 357 8.86 22.95 -2.15
CA ASN A 357 8.19 24.10 -1.53
C ASN A 357 8.91 25.41 -1.89
N VAL A 358 10.24 25.43 -1.84
CA VAL A 358 11.04 26.60 -2.22
C VAL A 358 10.81 27.00 -3.68
N SER A 359 10.67 26.02 -4.60
CA SER A 359 10.25 26.27 -5.98
C SER A 359 8.98 27.09 -6.07
N HIS A 360 7.97 26.66 -5.31
CA HIS A 360 6.63 27.23 -5.32
C HIS A 360 6.68 28.69 -4.86
N GLU A 361 7.32 28.93 -3.71
CA GLU A 361 7.47 30.25 -3.11
C GLU A 361 8.19 31.25 -4.02
N PHE A 362 9.11 30.80 -4.89
CA PHE A 362 9.77 31.69 -5.85
C PHE A 362 8.99 31.91 -7.16
N ARG A 363 8.24 30.93 -7.65
CA ARG A 363 7.55 31.02 -8.95
C ARG A 363 6.32 31.92 -8.93
N THR A 364 5.57 31.93 -7.84
CA THR A 364 4.37 32.77 -7.70
C THR A 364 4.69 34.27 -7.80
N PRO A 365 5.63 34.85 -7.01
CA PRO A 365 5.98 36.26 -7.13
C PRO A 365 6.60 36.59 -8.50
N LEU A 366 7.34 35.65 -9.11
CA LEU A 366 7.87 35.83 -10.46
C LEU A 366 6.78 35.95 -11.53
N THR A 367 5.73 35.13 -11.44
CA THR A 367 4.58 35.22 -12.34
C THR A 367 3.89 36.59 -12.21
N LEU A 368 3.75 37.08 -10.97
CA LEU A 368 3.14 38.37 -10.66
C LEU A 368 3.99 39.59 -11.04
N MET A 369 5.30 39.42 -11.22
CA MET A 369 6.18 40.47 -11.73
C MET A 369 6.27 40.45 -13.26
N LEU A 370 6.37 39.26 -13.85
CA LEU A 370 6.63 39.09 -15.28
C LEU A 370 5.38 39.30 -16.14
N GLY A 371 4.24 38.75 -15.74
CA GLY A 371 2.99 38.86 -16.48
C GLY A 371 2.57 40.32 -16.70
N PRO A 372 2.35 41.11 -15.62
CA PRO A 372 2.00 42.52 -15.74
C PRO A 372 3.04 43.37 -16.48
N ALA A 373 4.34 43.04 -16.34
CA ALA A 373 5.40 43.74 -17.07
C ALA A 373 5.33 43.48 -18.58
N GLU A 374 5.07 42.23 -18.99
CA GLU A 374 4.89 41.86 -20.39
C GLU A 374 3.63 42.50 -21.00
N ASP A 375 2.51 42.48 -20.26
CA ASP A 375 1.27 43.13 -20.65
C ASP A 375 1.49 44.63 -20.91
N ALA A 376 2.13 45.34 -19.97
CA ALA A 376 2.42 46.76 -20.12
C ALA A 376 3.37 47.08 -21.30
N LEU A 377 4.30 46.19 -21.64
CA LEU A 377 5.21 46.37 -22.77
C LEU A 377 4.56 46.09 -24.14
N THR A 378 3.50 45.29 -24.14
CA THR A 378 2.77 44.85 -25.34
C THR A 378 1.41 45.54 -25.53
N ASP A 379 0.96 46.34 -24.56
CA ASP A 379 -0.24 47.16 -24.64
C ASP A 379 -0.17 48.15 -25.82
N ARG A 380 -1.16 48.05 -26.71
CA ARG A 380 -1.29 48.91 -27.90
C ARG A 380 -2.26 50.06 -27.69
N ASP A 381 -3.14 49.96 -26.70
CA ASP A 381 -4.19 50.93 -26.44
C ASP A 381 -3.67 52.03 -25.49
N ASP A 382 -2.79 51.69 -24.54
CA ASP A 382 -2.07 52.65 -23.68
C ASP A 382 -0.54 52.38 -23.64
N PRO A 383 0.21 52.78 -24.68
CA PRO A 383 1.64 52.49 -24.77
C PRO A 383 2.48 53.32 -23.79
N LEU A 384 3.40 52.66 -23.08
CA LEU A 384 4.34 53.28 -22.14
C LEU A 384 5.22 54.35 -22.81
N SER A 385 5.53 55.42 -22.08
CA SER A 385 6.56 56.38 -22.50
C SER A 385 7.94 55.71 -22.63
N PRO A 386 8.86 56.21 -23.48
CA PRO A 386 10.16 55.58 -23.71
C PRO A 386 10.96 55.29 -22.43
N ASN A 387 10.96 56.24 -21.48
CA ASN A 387 11.64 56.07 -20.19
C ASN A 387 10.96 55.04 -19.27
N GLN A 388 9.64 54.93 -19.31
CA GLN A 388 8.90 53.92 -18.55
C GLN A 388 9.07 52.53 -19.15
N ARG A 389 9.03 52.44 -20.48
CA ARG A 389 9.30 51.21 -21.25
C ARG A 389 10.68 50.65 -20.89
N GLN A 390 11.72 51.48 -20.93
CA GLN A 390 13.09 51.06 -20.58
C GLN A 390 13.19 50.56 -19.11
N ARG A 391 12.47 51.18 -18.16
CA ARG A 391 12.46 50.73 -16.76
C ARG A 391 11.78 49.36 -16.61
N ILE A 392 10.64 49.17 -17.28
CA ILE A 392 9.90 47.90 -17.23
C ILE A 392 10.68 46.79 -17.95
N GLU A 393 11.34 47.08 -19.08
CA GLU A 393 12.24 46.14 -19.76
C GLU A 393 13.38 45.67 -18.82
N VAL A 394 13.96 46.57 -18.02
CA VAL A 394 14.97 46.19 -17.01
C VAL A 394 14.38 45.29 -15.91
N MET A 395 13.16 45.57 -15.44
CA MET A 395 12.50 44.75 -14.41
C MET A 395 12.14 43.37 -14.96
N GLN A 396 11.54 43.30 -16.15
CA GLN A 396 11.18 42.05 -16.83
C GLN A 396 12.42 41.18 -17.04
N ARG A 397 13.52 41.77 -17.52
CA ARG A 397 14.79 41.07 -17.72
C ARG A 397 15.35 40.47 -16.41
N ASN A 398 15.32 41.22 -15.31
CA ASN A 398 15.78 40.71 -14.02
C ASN A 398 14.85 39.59 -13.49
N GLY A 399 13.55 39.70 -13.71
CA GLY A 399 12.58 38.65 -13.36
C GLY A 399 12.83 37.35 -14.15
N LEU A 400 13.03 37.43 -15.46
CA LEU A 400 13.31 36.26 -16.32
C LEU A 400 14.62 35.60 -15.93
N ARG A 401 15.62 36.38 -15.53
CA ARG A 401 16.89 35.86 -15.02
C ARG A 401 16.73 35.12 -13.69
N LEU A 402 15.96 35.67 -12.75
CA LEU A 402 15.67 35.00 -11.47
C LEU A 402 14.90 33.69 -11.72
N LEU A 403 13.95 33.69 -12.65
CA LEU A 403 13.23 32.50 -13.07
C LEU A 403 14.16 31.41 -13.61
N LYS A 404 15.12 31.77 -14.48
CA LYS A 404 16.13 30.83 -15.00
C LYS A 404 16.95 30.20 -13.88
N LEU A 405 17.37 31.00 -12.89
CA LEU A 405 18.10 30.55 -11.70
C LEU A 405 17.30 29.54 -10.89
N VAL A 406 16.03 29.86 -10.60
CA VAL A 406 15.10 28.98 -9.87
C VAL A 406 14.91 27.67 -10.63
N ASN A 407 14.62 27.72 -11.93
CA ASN A 407 14.44 26.52 -12.76
C ASN A 407 15.71 25.66 -12.80
N THR A 408 16.88 26.27 -12.93
CA THR A 408 18.16 25.55 -12.97
C THR A 408 18.46 24.84 -11.64
N LEU A 409 18.15 25.47 -10.50
CA LEU A 409 18.27 24.85 -9.17
C LEU A 409 17.34 23.65 -9.01
N LEU A 410 16.15 23.70 -9.62
CA LEU A 410 15.15 22.64 -9.52
C LEU A 410 15.46 21.47 -10.44
N ASP A 411 15.88 21.72 -11.67
CA ASP A 411 16.39 20.70 -12.57
C ASP A 411 17.52 19.92 -11.86
N PHE A 412 18.41 20.64 -11.19
CA PHE A 412 19.48 20.06 -10.39
C PHE A 412 18.96 19.18 -9.22
N SER A 413 18.01 19.68 -8.42
CA SER A 413 17.41 18.90 -7.33
C SER A 413 16.74 17.61 -7.81
N ARG A 414 16.18 17.61 -9.02
CA ARG A 414 15.52 16.42 -9.60
C ARG A 414 16.53 15.37 -10.05
N ILE A 415 17.64 15.82 -10.63
CA ILE A 415 18.76 14.93 -11.04
C ILE A 415 19.32 14.19 -9.82
N GLU A 416 19.59 14.88 -8.70
CA GLU A 416 20.12 14.22 -7.49
C GLU A 416 19.19 13.19 -6.87
N SER A 417 17.87 13.33 -7.10
CA SER A 417 16.87 12.41 -6.56
C SER A 417 16.56 11.22 -7.49
N ASP A 418 17.30 11.05 -8.59
CA ASP A 418 17.02 10.09 -9.67
C ASP A 418 15.61 10.21 -10.29
N ARG A 419 14.95 11.37 -10.10
CA ARG A 419 13.59 11.65 -10.58
C ARG A 419 13.51 12.25 -11.97
N ILE A 420 14.65 12.43 -12.65
CA ILE A 420 14.63 12.78 -14.08
C ILE A 420 14.48 11.50 -14.90
N SER A 421 13.28 11.28 -15.42
CA SER A 421 13.01 10.28 -16.44
C SER A 421 13.39 10.85 -17.82
N ALA A 422 14.60 10.54 -18.30
CA ALA A 422 14.98 10.83 -19.68
C ALA A 422 14.10 10.03 -20.65
N VAL A 423 13.60 10.67 -21.71
CA VAL A 423 12.84 9.98 -22.78
C VAL A 423 13.67 10.06 -24.05
N TYR A 424 14.19 8.92 -24.51
CA TYR A 424 15.10 8.89 -25.65
C TYR A 424 14.35 8.63 -26.94
N GLU A 425 14.51 9.56 -27.89
CA GLU A 425 13.87 9.56 -29.20
C GLU A 425 14.93 9.51 -30.31
N GLN A 426 14.61 8.83 -31.42
CA GLN A 426 15.45 8.88 -32.62
C GLN A 426 15.42 10.28 -33.21
N THR A 427 16.56 10.96 -33.15
CA THR A 427 16.68 12.35 -33.60
C THR A 427 17.77 12.45 -34.67
N ASP A 428 17.47 13.19 -35.75
CA ASP A 428 18.52 13.69 -36.65
C ASP A 428 19.30 14.78 -35.92
N LEU A 429 20.33 14.34 -35.19
CA LEU A 429 21.06 15.18 -34.25
C LEU A 429 21.82 16.31 -34.96
N ALA A 430 22.27 16.09 -36.20
CA ALA A 430 22.97 17.10 -36.98
C ALA A 430 22.04 18.25 -37.37
N THR A 431 20.88 17.91 -37.95
CA THR A 431 19.87 18.91 -38.33
C THR A 431 19.37 19.67 -37.10
N PHE A 432 19.01 18.97 -36.03
CA PHE A 432 18.50 19.59 -34.80
C PHE A 432 19.53 20.52 -34.13
N THR A 433 20.81 20.11 -34.06
CA THR A 433 21.88 20.96 -33.50
C THR A 433 22.13 22.20 -34.36
N ALA A 434 22.09 22.05 -35.69
CA ALA A 434 22.25 23.19 -36.60
C ALA A 434 21.11 24.21 -36.47
N GLU A 435 19.87 23.74 -36.32
CA GLU A 435 18.70 24.58 -36.05
C GLU A 435 18.87 25.37 -34.75
N LEU A 436 19.23 24.71 -33.64
CA LEU A 436 19.47 25.35 -32.35
C LEU A 436 20.58 26.41 -32.41
N ALA A 437 21.69 26.10 -33.07
CA ALA A 437 22.80 27.04 -33.24
C ALA A 437 22.40 28.25 -34.10
N SER A 438 21.53 28.05 -35.11
CA SER A 438 21.08 29.11 -36.01
C SER A 438 20.33 30.23 -35.30
N VAL A 439 19.65 29.93 -34.18
CA VAL A 439 18.92 30.91 -33.36
C VAL A 439 19.84 32.04 -32.86
N PHE A 440 21.12 31.76 -32.61
CA PHE A 440 22.09 32.76 -32.14
C PHE A 440 22.73 33.58 -33.26
N ARG A 441 22.54 33.20 -34.54
CA ARG A 441 23.25 33.82 -35.68
C ARG A 441 23.11 35.33 -35.71
N ALA A 442 21.87 35.83 -35.65
CA ALA A 442 21.58 37.25 -35.69
C ALA A 442 22.24 38.03 -34.54
N CYS A 443 22.31 37.44 -33.34
CA CYS A 443 22.89 38.09 -32.17
C CYS A 443 24.42 38.09 -32.20
N ILE A 444 25.02 36.97 -32.63
CA ILE A 444 26.48 36.81 -32.75
C ILE A 444 27.04 37.73 -33.84
N GLU A 445 26.40 37.76 -35.00
CA GLU A 445 26.81 38.61 -36.13
C GLU A 445 26.65 40.10 -35.79
N LYS A 446 25.57 40.48 -35.09
CA LYS A 446 25.38 41.85 -34.58
C LYS A 446 26.43 42.27 -33.56
N ALA A 447 27.07 41.32 -32.87
CA ALA A 447 28.20 41.58 -31.99
C ALA A 447 29.55 41.63 -32.73
N ASN A 448 29.57 41.66 -34.06
CA ASN A 448 30.77 41.56 -34.90
C ASN A 448 31.59 40.27 -34.68
N LEU A 449 30.92 39.17 -34.33
CA LEU A 449 31.51 37.84 -34.25
C LEU A 449 31.04 36.98 -35.43
N ARG A 450 31.86 36.01 -35.85
CA ARG A 450 31.48 35.04 -36.87
C ARG A 450 30.93 33.76 -36.23
N LEU A 451 29.70 33.35 -36.59
CA LEU A 451 29.17 32.03 -36.24
C LEU A 451 29.42 31.03 -37.38
N VAL A 452 30.20 29.99 -37.11
CA VAL A 452 30.43 28.86 -38.02
C VAL A 452 29.66 27.64 -37.49
N VAL A 453 28.75 27.09 -38.30
CA VAL A 453 28.00 25.87 -37.97
C VAL A 453 28.40 24.80 -38.98
N ASP A 454 29.03 23.73 -38.50
CA ASP A 454 29.56 22.62 -39.28
C ASP A 454 29.00 21.29 -38.72
N CYS A 455 27.77 20.99 -39.12
CA CYS A 455 27.04 19.80 -38.67
C CYS A 455 26.63 18.98 -39.90
N PRO A 456 27.57 18.23 -40.52
CA PRO A 456 27.25 17.33 -41.63
C PRO A 456 26.23 16.26 -41.21
N PRO A 457 25.38 15.76 -42.14
CA PRO A 457 24.44 14.68 -41.85
C PRO A 457 25.15 13.45 -41.27
N LEU A 458 24.59 12.88 -40.21
CA LEU A 458 25.10 11.67 -39.58
C LEU A 458 24.60 10.42 -40.35
N PRO A 459 25.33 9.29 -40.32
CA PRO A 459 24.92 8.06 -41.01
C PRO A 459 23.62 7.44 -40.49
N GLU A 460 23.32 7.65 -39.20
CA GLU A 460 22.11 7.16 -38.56
C GLU A 460 21.57 8.16 -37.51
N PRO A 461 20.25 8.16 -37.24
CA PRO A 461 19.67 8.93 -36.14
C PRO A 461 20.20 8.47 -34.78
N VAL A 462 20.43 9.41 -33.86
CA VAL A 462 20.93 9.13 -32.51
C VAL A 462 19.76 9.17 -31.53
N TYR A 463 19.77 8.26 -30.55
CA TYR A 463 18.80 8.27 -29.46
C TYR A 463 19.21 9.30 -28.42
N VAL A 464 18.47 10.41 -28.36
CA VAL A 464 18.70 11.47 -27.38
C VAL A 464 17.36 11.93 -26.80
N ASP A 465 17.40 12.47 -25.60
CA ASP A 465 16.33 13.31 -25.09
C ASP A 465 16.51 14.71 -25.70
N ARG A 466 15.55 15.13 -26.53
CA ARG A 466 15.65 16.38 -27.31
C ARG A 466 15.74 17.61 -26.43
N GLU A 467 15.05 17.65 -25.29
CA GLU A 467 15.06 18.80 -24.38
C GLU A 467 16.40 18.90 -23.64
N MET A 468 16.93 17.77 -23.18
CA MET A 468 18.24 17.74 -22.55
C MET A 468 19.33 18.16 -23.54
N TRP A 469 19.25 17.67 -24.78
CA TRP A 469 20.19 18.04 -25.84
C TRP A 469 20.11 19.53 -26.17
N GLU A 470 18.89 20.08 -26.28
CA GLU A 470 18.66 21.52 -26.44
C GLU A 470 19.35 22.32 -25.33
N LYS A 471 19.12 21.97 -24.05
CA LYS A 471 19.77 22.65 -22.91
C LYS A 471 21.29 22.58 -22.98
N ILE A 472 21.87 21.45 -23.41
CA ILE A 472 23.32 21.31 -23.56
C ILE A 472 23.84 22.29 -24.62
N VAL A 473 23.26 22.28 -25.82
CA VAL A 473 23.69 23.12 -26.95
C VAL A 473 23.55 24.61 -26.61
N LEU A 474 22.38 25.03 -26.11
CA LEU A 474 22.09 26.43 -25.79
C LEU A 474 23.02 26.98 -24.69
N ASN A 475 23.30 26.19 -23.65
CA ASN A 475 24.22 26.59 -22.58
C ASN A 475 25.66 26.78 -23.09
N LEU A 476 26.16 25.87 -23.93
CA LEU A 476 27.53 25.94 -24.44
C LEU A 476 27.72 27.13 -25.39
N ILE A 477 26.77 27.39 -26.29
CA ILE A 477 26.83 28.54 -27.22
C ILE A 477 26.69 29.86 -26.47
N SER A 478 25.78 29.95 -25.49
CA SER A 478 25.61 31.14 -24.65
C SER A 478 26.90 31.47 -23.88
N ASN A 479 27.58 30.46 -23.33
CA ASN A 479 28.88 30.63 -22.68
C ASN A 479 29.96 31.08 -23.67
N ALA A 480 30.05 30.47 -24.85
CA ALA A 480 31.01 30.87 -25.89
C ALA A 480 30.85 32.34 -26.29
N PHE A 481 29.61 32.82 -26.44
CA PHE A 481 29.32 34.21 -26.74
C PHE A 481 29.70 35.17 -25.61
N LYS A 482 29.41 34.78 -24.36
CA LYS A 482 29.69 35.59 -23.18
C LYS A 482 31.17 35.92 -22.99
N PHE A 483 32.04 34.98 -23.36
CA PHE A 483 33.49 35.08 -23.14
C PHE A 483 34.29 35.40 -24.41
N THR A 484 33.62 35.55 -25.56
CA THR A 484 34.20 35.97 -26.83
C THR A 484 33.81 37.41 -27.16
N PHE A 485 34.81 38.26 -27.37
CA PHE A 485 34.62 39.67 -27.74
C PHE A 485 34.95 39.95 -29.20
N THR A 486 35.93 39.25 -29.75
CA THR A 486 36.38 39.35 -31.14
C THR A 486 36.70 37.96 -31.68
N GLY A 487 36.43 37.74 -32.97
CA GLY A 487 36.73 36.47 -33.64
C GLY A 487 35.48 35.66 -33.96
N ALA A 488 35.47 34.37 -33.58
CA ALA A 488 34.46 33.43 -34.04
C ALA A 488 34.01 32.43 -32.96
N ILE A 489 32.79 31.94 -33.12
CA ILE A 489 32.24 30.79 -32.40
C ILE A 489 31.95 29.72 -33.44
N THR A 490 32.46 28.52 -33.21
CA THR A 490 32.32 27.38 -34.12
C THR A 490 31.59 26.25 -33.41
N VAL A 491 30.48 25.81 -33.98
CA VAL A 491 29.72 24.63 -33.52
C VAL A 491 29.93 23.52 -34.53
N ARG A 492 30.57 22.43 -34.13
CA ARG A 492 30.76 21.25 -34.98
C ARG A 492 30.05 20.04 -34.39
N LEU A 493 29.44 19.22 -35.25
CA LEU A 493 28.90 17.92 -34.86
C LEU A 493 29.35 16.86 -35.87
N HIS A 494 30.07 15.85 -35.42
CA HIS A 494 30.50 14.74 -36.29
C HIS A 494 30.56 13.41 -35.55
N GLN A 495 30.48 12.31 -36.29
CA GLN A 495 30.68 10.98 -35.73
C GLN A 495 32.18 10.71 -35.47
N VAL A 496 32.49 10.14 -34.31
CA VAL A 496 33.83 9.68 -33.90
C VAL A 496 33.70 8.24 -33.39
N GLY A 497 34.02 7.26 -34.23
CA GLY A 497 33.81 5.85 -33.91
C GLY A 497 32.34 5.53 -33.63
N ASP A 498 32.07 4.91 -32.49
CA ASP A 498 30.72 4.55 -32.03
C ASP A 498 30.07 5.66 -31.18
N SER A 499 30.42 6.92 -31.43
CA SER A 499 29.91 8.08 -30.69
C SER A 499 29.76 9.29 -31.60
N VAL A 500 28.93 10.23 -31.20
CA VAL A 500 28.82 11.55 -31.84
C VAL A 500 29.44 12.60 -30.92
N GLU A 501 30.32 13.43 -31.49
CA GLU A 501 30.97 14.52 -30.81
C GLU A 501 30.35 15.86 -31.22
N LEU A 502 29.82 16.60 -30.26
CA LEU A 502 29.50 18.03 -30.36
C LEU A 502 30.67 18.84 -29.81
N ALA A 503 31.29 19.66 -30.65
CA ALA A 503 32.36 20.58 -30.25
C ALA A 503 31.90 22.03 -30.39
N VAL A 504 31.86 22.78 -29.29
CA VAL A 504 31.59 24.22 -29.27
C VAL A 504 32.89 24.94 -28.94
N GLN A 505 33.48 25.59 -29.94
CA GLN A 505 34.76 26.28 -29.86
C GLN A 505 34.59 27.79 -29.98
N ASP A 506 35.25 28.53 -29.10
CA ASP A 506 35.24 29.99 -29.03
C ASP A 506 36.67 30.53 -29.11
N THR A 507 36.85 31.73 -29.67
CA THR A 507 38.14 32.45 -29.73
C THR A 507 38.26 33.51 -28.64
N GLY A 508 37.61 33.29 -27.50
CA GLY A 508 37.51 34.24 -26.41
C GLY A 508 38.72 34.26 -25.48
N ILE A 509 38.50 34.69 -24.24
CA ILE A 509 39.57 34.91 -23.25
C ILE A 509 40.29 33.62 -22.81
N GLY A 510 39.73 32.46 -23.10
CA GLY A 510 40.20 31.17 -22.60
C GLY A 510 40.15 31.04 -21.07
N ILE A 511 40.44 29.83 -20.59
CA ILE A 511 40.32 29.43 -19.18
C ILE A 511 41.72 29.09 -18.64
N PRO A 512 42.14 29.64 -17.49
CA PRO A 512 43.41 29.27 -16.87
C PRO A 512 43.47 27.77 -16.52
N ALA A 513 44.62 27.13 -16.74
CA ALA A 513 44.80 25.69 -16.48
C ALA A 513 44.48 25.27 -15.03
N ALA A 514 44.73 26.15 -14.05
CA ALA A 514 44.42 25.91 -12.64
C ALA A 514 42.91 25.85 -12.33
N GLU A 515 42.07 26.43 -13.19
CA GLU A 515 40.63 26.52 -13.00
C GLU A 515 39.89 25.37 -13.71
N ILE A 516 40.52 24.73 -14.70
CA ILE A 516 39.93 23.66 -15.51
C ILE A 516 39.36 22.50 -14.66
N PRO A 517 40.08 21.95 -13.65
CA PRO A 517 39.56 20.84 -12.85
C PRO A 517 38.29 21.18 -12.07
N ARG A 518 38.04 22.47 -11.83
CA ARG A 518 36.95 22.97 -10.99
C ARG A 518 35.80 23.56 -11.81
N LEU A 519 35.89 23.56 -13.15
CA LEU A 519 34.88 24.17 -14.02
C LEU A 519 33.49 23.56 -13.88
N PHE A 520 33.43 22.27 -13.54
CA PHE A 520 32.19 21.53 -13.36
C PHE A 520 31.76 21.45 -11.88
N GLU A 521 32.54 22.03 -10.95
CA GLU A 521 32.11 22.18 -9.56
C GLU A 521 30.90 23.13 -9.47
N ARG A 522 29.95 22.80 -8.60
CA ARG A 522 28.73 23.58 -8.41
C ARG A 522 29.05 24.96 -7.84
N PHE A 523 28.39 25.99 -8.38
CA PHE A 523 28.58 27.40 -8.00
C PHE A 523 30.01 27.93 -8.20
N HIS A 524 30.87 27.15 -8.86
CA HIS A 524 32.24 27.55 -9.10
C HIS A 524 32.33 28.55 -10.26
N ARG A 525 33.19 29.56 -10.09
CA ARG A 525 33.42 30.62 -11.08
C ARG A 525 34.88 31.02 -11.08
N VAL A 526 35.43 31.20 -12.28
CA VAL A 526 36.80 31.69 -12.47
C VAL A 526 36.93 33.12 -11.94
N LYS A 527 37.72 33.32 -10.88
CA LYS A 527 37.89 34.63 -10.24
C LYS A 527 38.75 35.55 -11.13
N GLY A 528 38.23 36.76 -11.42
CA GLY A 528 38.97 37.78 -12.20
C GLY A 528 38.93 37.61 -13.73
N ALA A 529 38.09 36.72 -14.26
CA ALA A 529 37.88 36.61 -15.72
C ALA A 529 37.18 37.87 -16.27
N GLN A 530 37.79 38.53 -17.27
CA GLN A 530 37.17 39.61 -18.04
C GLN A 530 36.10 39.02 -18.98
N GLY A 531 34.87 38.87 -18.50
CA GLY A 531 33.69 38.60 -19.35
C GLY A 531 32.94 39.89 -19.68
N ARG A 532 31.93 39.81 -20.57
CA ARG A 532 31.05 40.96 -20.88
C ARG A 532 30.40 41.56 -19.62
N THR A 533 30.34 40.84 -18.49
CA THR A 533 30.02 41.31 -17.11
C THR A 533 30.50 40.31 -16.01
N PHE A 534 30.40 40.70 -14.73
CA PHE A 534 30.73 39.93 -13.50
C PHE A 534 29.72 38.83 -13.11
N GLU A 535 28.82 38.41 -14.00
CA GLU A 535 27.58 37.72 -13.60
C GLU A 535 27.45 36.29 -14.16
N GLY A 536 27.03 35.33 -13.34
CA GLY A 536 26.78 33.93 -13.70
C GLY A 536 26.57 33.08 -12.45
N SER A 537 25.66 32.09 -12.49
CA SER A 537 25.32 31.26 -11.32
C SER A 537 26.34 30.17 -10.99
N GLY A 538 27.20 29.80 -11.96
CA GLY A 538 28.14 28.67 -11.83
C GLY A 538 27.46 27.29 -11.88
N ILE A 539 26.22 27.21 -12.36
CA ILE A 539 25.43 25.94 -12.40
C ILE A 539 25.30 25.38 -13.83
N GLY A 540 25.45 26.22 -14.87
CA GLY A 540 25.17 25.81 -16.25
C GLY A 540 26.04 24.66 -16.76
N LEU A 541 27.35 24.69 -16.49
CA LEU A 541 28.28 23.65 -16.93
C LEU A 541 28.13 22.35 -16.13
N SER A 542 27.87 22.43 -14.82
CA SER A 542 27.60 21.25 -14.00
C SER A 542 26.28 20.58 -14.41
N LEU A 543 25.26 21.35 -14.82
CA LEU A 543 24.03 20.79 -15.38
C LEU A 543 24.30 20.08 -16.71
N CYS A 544 25.07 20.68 -17.62
CA CYS A 544 25.45 20.02 -18.87
C CYS A 544 26.19 18.70 -18.62
N GLU A 545 27.10 18.65 -17.63
CA GLU A 545 27.81 17.42 -17.27
C GLU A 545 26.84 16.30 -16.87
N GLU A 546 25.87 16.59 -15.99
CA GLU A 546 24.88 15.62 -15.54
C GLU A 546 23.92 15.18 -16.67
N LEU A 547 23.46 16.10 -17.51
CA LEU A 547 22.61 15.76 -18.67
C LEU A 547 23.36 14.87 -19.67
N VAL A 548 24.66 15.11 -19.87
CA VAL A 548 25.52 14.27 -20.72
C VAL A 548 25.74 12.89 -20.10
N LYS A 549 25.93 12.79 -18.77
CA LYS A 549 26.02 11.50 -18.06
C LYS A 549 24.73 10.68 -18.20
N LEU A 550 23.56 11.33 -18.15
CA LEU A 550 22.28 10.66 -18.39
C LEU A 550 22.18 10.07 -19.80
N HIS A 551 22.90 10.62 -20.79
CA HIS A 551 23.00 10.04 -22.14
C HIS A 551 24.11 9.00 -22.26
N GLY A 552 24.73 8.56 -21.16
CA GLY A 552 25.91 7.68 -21.19
C GLY A 552 27.15 8.33 -21.82
N GLY A 553 27.16 9.67 -21.92
CA GLY A 553 28.19 10.44 -22.59
C GLY A 553 29.25 11.02 -21.66
N THR A 554 30.19 11.78 -22.24
CA THR A 554 31.20 12.54 -21.49
C THR A 554 31.35 13.97 -22.01
N LEU A 555 31.52 14.93 -21.11
CA LEU A 555 31.80 16.33 -21.42
C LEU A 555 33.26 16.65 -21.07
N LYS A 556 34.01 17.21 -22.01
CA LYS A 556 35.41 17.60 -21.88
C LYS A 556 35.61 19.06 -22.26
N VAL A 557 36.68 19.65 -21.76
CA VAL A 557 37.07 21.03 -22.09
C VAL A 557 38.58 21.07 -22.38
N SER A 558 38.94 21.73 -23.47
CA SER A 558 40.31 22.15 -23.76
C SER A 558 40.32 23.66 -23.90
N SER A 559 41.25 24.34 -23.22
CA SER A 559 41.30 25.80 -23.26
C SER A 559 42.70 26.31 -22.95
N VAL A 560 43.07 27.39 -23.63
CA VAL A 560 44.32 28.12 -23.43
C VAL A 560 43.97 29.58 -23.20
N LYS A 561 44.44 30.14 -22.08
CA LYS A 561 44.17 31.54 -21.71
C LYS A 561 44.67 32.48 -22.82
N GLY A 562 43.76 33.25 -23.39
CA GLY A 562 44.00 34.22 -24.48
C GLY A 562 43.78 33.67 -25.89
N GLU A 563 43.63 32.36 -26.07
CA GLU A 563 43.42 31.73 -27.38
C GLU A 563 41.98 31.19 -27.57
N GLY A 564 41.25 30.98 -26.46
CA GLY A 564 39.86 30.54 -26.46
C GLY A 564 39.63 29.21 -25.75
N SER A 565 38.42 28.66 -25.91
CA SER A 565 38.02 27.39 -25.27
C SER A 565 37.28 26.50 -26.26
N CYS A 566 37.34 25.19 -26.05
CA CYS A 566 36.58 24.19 -26.80
C CYS A 566 35.96 23.21 -25.81
N PHE A 567 34.63 23.13 -25.82
CA PHE A 567 33.86 22.15 -25.06
C PHE A 567 33.41 21.03 -25.99
N SER A 568 33.79 19.80 -25.68
CA SER A 568 33.47 18.58 -26.45
C SER A 568 32.51 17.69 -25.65
N VAL A 569 31.34 17.42 -26.20
CA VAL A 569 30.36 16.45 -25.67
C VAL A 569 30.38 15.21 -26.56
N LEU A 570 30.71 14.05 -25.99
CA LEU A 570 30.60 12.75 -26.65
C LEU A 570 29.39 11.99 -26.13
N ILE A 571 28.51 11.53 -27.03
CA ILE A 571 27.40 10.61 -26.71
C ILE A 571 27.53 9.34 -27.55
N PRO A 572 27.35 8.12 -26.99
CA PRO A 572 27.42 6.88 -27.77
C PRO A 572 26.29 6.77 -28.80
N THR A 573 26.56 6.16 -29.97
CA THR A 573 25.51 5.82 -30.93
C THR A 573 24.76 4.54 -30.52
N GLY A 574 23.60 4.28 -31.14
CA GLY A 574 22.76 3.13 -30.82
C GLY A 574 22.00 3.25 -29.50
N ARG A 575 21.59 2.10 -28.92
CA ARG A 575 20.68 2.03 -27.76
C ARG A 575 21.16 1.17 -26.58
N ALA A 576 22.28 0.48 -26.73
CA ALA A 576 22.75 -0.49 -25.73
C ALA A 576 23.15 0.13 -24.39
N HIS A 577 23.49 1.42 -24.39
CA HIS A 577 23.85 2.20 -23.21
C HIS A 577 22.63 2.82 -22.51
N LEU A 578 21.42 2.69 -23.08
CA LEU A 578 20.19 3.29 -22.59
C LEU A 578 19.29 2.22 -21.97
N SER A 579 18.52 2.59 -20.94
CA SER A 579 17.53 1.70 -20.32
C SER A 579 16.38 1.38 -21.27
N ALA A 580 16.07 0.10 -21.47
CA ALA A 580 15.08 -0.37 -22.44
C ALA A 580 13.66 0.22 -22.24
N GLU A 581 13.29 0.53 -20.99
CA GLU A 581 11.98 1.10 -20.64
C GLU A 581 11.81 2.57 -21.07
N ARG A 582 12.91 3.27 -21.38
CA ARG A 582 12.92 4.72 -21.68
C ARG A 582 13.07 5.04 -23.17
N ILE A 583 13.06 4.02 -24.04
CA ILE A 583 13.24 4.15 -25.49
C ILE A 583 11.87 4.11 -26.17
N GLY A 584 11.46 5.19 -26.83
CA GLY A 584 10.23 5.23 -27.63
C GLY A 584 8.92 5.29 -26.84
N ALA A 585 8.94 5.76 -25.59
CA ALA A 585 7.72 6.12 -24.88
C ALA A 585 7.01 7.28 -25.61
N ASN A 586 5.71 7.14 -25.89
CA ASN A 586 4.93 8.19 -26.55
C ASN A 586 4.77 9.40 -25.61
N ARG A 587 5.43 10.51 -25.95
CA ARG A 587 5.11 11.81 -25.37
C ARG A 587 3.74 12.27 -25.86
N THR A 588 2.87 12.67 -24.94
CA THR A 588 1.47 13.01 -25.26
C THR A 588 1.23 14.52 -25.44
N ILE A 589 2.22 15.42 -25.33
CA ILE A 589 2.01 16.87 -25.59
C ILE A 589 3.25 17.55 -26.18
N THR A 590 3.04 18.37 -27.22
CA THR A 590 3.96 19.31 -27.87
C THR A 590 4.61 20.29 -26.88
N SER A 591 5.92 20.49 -27.00
CA SER A 591 6.71 21.40 -26.17
C SER A 591 6.14 22.82 -26.14
N THR A 592 6.11 23.41 -24.93
CA THR A 592 5.91 24.84 -24.71
C THR A 592 6.95 25.65 -25.50
N PRO A 593 6.56 26.65 -26.29
CA PRO A 593 7.45 27.39 -27.23
C PRO A 593 8.47 28.33 -26.56
N ILE A 594 8.86 28.08 -25.31
CA ILE A 594 9.73 28.97 -24.51
C ILE A 594 11.22 28.51 -24.55
N GLY A 595 11.54 27.33 -25.12
CA GLY A 595 12.84 26.63 -24.98
C GLY A 595 14.12 27.45 -25.25
N ALA A 596 14.18 28.24 -26.33
CA ALA A 596 15.37 29.01 -26.70
C ALA A 596 15.39 30.47 -26.21
N PHE A 597 14.22 31.04 -25.88
CA PHE A 597 14.05 32.49 -25.67
C PHE A 597 14.90 33.08 -24.51
N PRO A 598 14.97 32.44 -23.32
CA PRO A 598 15.76 32.96 -22.20
C PRO A 598 17.27 33.02 -22.46
N TYR A 599 17.78 32.14 -23.33
CA TYR A 599 19.20 32.09 -23.68
C TYR A 599 19.57 33.16 -24.71
N VAL A 600 18.66 33.45 -25.63
CA VAL A 600 18.85 34.48 -26.67
C VAL A 600 18.69 35.89 -26.09
N GLU A 601 17.71 36.11 -25.20
CA GLU A 601 17.58 37.39 -24.49
C GLU A 601 18.82 37.74 -23.67
N GLU A 602 19.43 36.76 -23.00
CA GLU A 602 20.68 36.94 -22.25
C GLU A 602 21.82 37.40 -23.18
N VAL A 603 21.85 36.89 -24.41
CA VAL A 603 22.83 37.30 -25.44
C VAL A 603 22.52 38.70 -25.98
N LEU A 604 21.25 39.00 -26.26
CA LEU A 604 20.80 40.33 -26.72
C LEU A 604 21.07 41.44 -25.70
N GLN A 605 21.07 41.11 -24.41
CA GLN A 605 21.40 42.03 -23.31
C GLN A 605 22.82 42.63 -23.43
N TRP A 606 23.74 41.99 -24.14
CA TRP A 606 25.15 42.38 -24.19
C TRP A 606 25.54 43.15 -25.46
N LEU A 607 24.56 43.63 -26.22
CA LEU A 607 24.74 44.50 -27.39
C LEU A 607 24.51 45.99 -27.01
N PRO A 608 25.23 46.96 -27.60
CA PRO A 608 25.03 48.40 -27.32
C PRO A 608 23.60 48.89 -27.65
N GLN A 609 23.06 49.79 -26.81
CA GLN A 609 21.65 50.22 -26.84
C GLN A 609 21.23 51.17 -27.99
N GLU A 610 22.16 51.77 -28.74
CA GLU A 610 21.83 52.89 -29.66
C GLU A 610 21.11 52.50 -30.96
N ASP A 611 21.05 51.21 -31.34
CA ASP A 611 20.47 50.76 -32.62
C ASP A 611 19.40 49.65 -32.50
N LEU A 612 18.67 49.57 -31.38
CA LEU A 612 17.61 48.58 -31.17
C LEU A 612 16.25 49.02 -31.75
N ARG A 613 16.17 49.08 -33.09
CA ARG A 613 14.91 48.88 -33.83
C ARG A 613 15.07 47.67 -34.75
N LEU A 614 15.00 46.47 -34.17
CA LEU A 614 14.69 45.27 -34.93
C LEU A 614 13.21 44.94 -34.69
N PRO A 615 12.41 44.66 -35.73
CA PRO A 615 11.07 44.15 -35.54
C PRO A 615 11.18 42.78 -34.84
N ILE A 616 10.56 42.62 -33.68
CA ILE A 616 10.41 41.35 -32.94
C ILE A 616 9.51 40.34 -33.73
N ALA A 617 9.31 40.57 -35.03
CA ALA A 617 8.29 39.93 -35.84
C ALA A 617 8.78 38.75 -36.70
N ASP A 618 10.07 38.42 -36.69
CA ASP A 618 10.66 37.44 -37.63
C ASP A 618 11.38 36.23 -36.98
N PHE A 619 11.27 36.03 -35.66
CA PHE A 619 11.67 34.77 -35.04
C PHE A 619 10.58 33.71 -35.24
N GLY A 620 10.53 33.13 -36.44
CA GLY A 620 10.18 31.71 -36.66
C GLY A 620 8.87 31.16 -36.09
N LEU A 621 7.86 31.97 -35.79
CA LEU A 621 6.48 31.50 -35.70
C LEU A 621 5.97 31.36 -37.14
N ASP A 622 5.78 30.13 -37.60
CA ASP A 622 5.21 29.80 -38.91
C ASP A 622 4.04 30.72 -39.26
N ARG A 623 4.28 31.68 -40.18
CA ARG A 623 3.27 32.61 -40.71
C ARG A 623 2.42 32.01 -41.83
N ASN A 624 2.65 30.74 -42.19
CA ASN A 624 1.96 30.06 -43.29
C ASN A 624 0.63 29.38 -42.92
N SER A 625 0.07 29.65 -41.73
CA SER A 625 -1.30 29.26 -41.39
C SER A 625 -2.32 30.39 -41.56
N ASN A 626 -1.93 31.56 -42.06
CA ASN A 626 -2.80 32.75 -42.12
C ASN A 626 -3.80 32.82 -43.29
N GLU A 627 -3.83 31.85 -44.22
CA GLU A 627 -4.87 31.82 -45.27
C GLU A 627 -6.14 31.04 -44.86
N GLN A 628 -6.13 30.34 -43.71
CA GLN A 628 -7.35 29.71 -43.15
C GLN A 628 -7.92 30.44 -41.93
N THR A 629 -7.17 31.35 -41.31
CA THR A 629 -7.57 32.06 -40.09
C THR A 629 -8.41 33.32 -40.33
N GLU A 630 -8.62 33.75 -41.58
CA GLU A 630 -9.53 34.88 -41.86
C GLU A 630 -11.02 34.50 -41.76
N ASN A 631 -11.36 33.20 -41.78
CA ASN A 631 -12.74 32.73 -41.57
C ASN A 631 -13.14 32.55 -40.08
N LEU A 632 -12.21 32.73 -39.13
CA LEU A 632 -12.49 32.58 -37.69
C LEU A 632 -12.73 33.91 -36.96
N LYS A 633 -12.64 35.06 -37.65
CA LYS A 633 -12.83 36.42 -37.06
C LYS A 633 -14.28 36.82 -36.76
N SER A 634 -15.21 35.88 -36.59
CA SER A 634 -16.62 36.26 -36.36
C SER A 634 -17.41 35.34 -35.43
N GLN A 635 -16.85 34.96 -34.27
CA GLN A 635 -17.67 34.59 -33.11
C GLN A 635 -17.03 35.14 -31.83
N ILE A 636 -17.39 36.39 -31.51
CA ILE A 636 -17.07 37.06 -30.24
C ILE A 636 -17.45 36.10 -29.09
N PRO A 637 -16.57 35.82 -28.10
CA PRO A 637 -16.96 35.11 -26.90
C PRO A 637 -18.15 35.84 -26.27
N ASN A 638 -19.30 35.17 -26.19
CA ASN A 638 -20.49 35.74 -25.59
C ASN A 638 -20.15 36.13 -24.14
N PRO A 639 -20.34 37.39 -23.68
CA PRO A 639 -20.00 37.87 -22.33
C PRO A 639 -20.81 37.24 -21.18
N LYS A 640 -21.39 36.06 -21.42
CA LYS A 640 -22.19 35.27 -20.48
C LYS A 640 -21.46 34.08 -19.86
N SER A 641 -20.26 33.71 -20.33
CA SER A 641 -19.58 32.56 -19.74
C SER A 641 -19.06 32.86 -18.34
N GLN A 642 -19.29 31.93 -17.42
CA GLN A 642 -18.91 32.06 -16.02
C GLN A 642 -17.69 31.20 -15.69
N ILE A 643 -16.61 31.82 -15.24
CA ILE A 643 -15.39 31.14 -14.83
C ILE A 643 -15.28 31.26 -13.31
N LEU A 644 -15.04 30.13 -12.64
CA LEU A 644 -14.65 30.12 -11.23
C LEU A 644 -13.13 30.02 -11.13
N LEU A 645 -12.50 31.07 -10.61
CA LEU A 645 -11.07 31.14 -10.34
C LEU A 645 -10.79 30.81 -8.87
N VAL A 646 -9.95 29.81 -8.61
CA VAL A 646 -9.58 29.34 -7.28
C VAL A 646 -8.06 29.41 -7.14
N ASP A 647 -7.56 30.24 -6.25
CA ASP A 647 -6.13 30.38 -5.95
C ASP A 647 -6.05 30.96 -4.54
N ASP A 648 -5.07 30.63 -3.72
CA ASP A 648 -4.97 31.11 -2.33
C ASP A 648 -4.26 32.47 -2.23
N ASN A 649 -3.48 32.83 -3.24
CA ASN A 649 -2.79 34.10 -3.35
C ASN A 649 -3.72 35.21 -3.87
N ALA A 650 -3.92 36.25 -3.05
CA ALA A 650 -4.82 37.36 -3.38
C ALA A 650 -4.38 38.14 -4.63
N ASP A 651 -3.08 38.41 -4.78
CA ASP A 651 -2.54 39.17 -5.91
C ASP A 651 -2.68 38.39 -7.23
N MET A 652 -2.47 37.07 -7.18
CA MET A 652 -2.70 36.16 -8.32
C MET A 652 -4.16 36.11 -8.71
N ARG A 653 -5.05 35.95 -7.73
CA ARG A 653 -6.50 36.02 -7.99
C ARG A 653 -6.89 37.33 -8.66
N ASP A 654 -6.38 38.46 -8.17
CA ASP A 654 -6.72 39.79 -8.71
C ASP A 654 -6.13 40.05 -10.10
N TYR A 655 -4.91 39.55 -10.36
CA TYR A 655 -4.31 39.59 -11.69
C TYR A 655 -5.10 38.75 -12.70
N LEU A 656 -5.36 37.48 -12.39
CA LEU A 656 -6.10 36.58 -13.28
C LEU A 656 -7.55 37.02 -13.48
N LYS A 657 -8.19 37.53 -12.43
CA LYS A 657 -9.52 38.13 -12.54
C LYS A 657 -9.53 39.29 -13.51
N ARG A 658 -8.58 40.23 -13.42
CA ARG A 658 -8.49 41.36 -14.37
C ARG A 658 -8.27 40.89 -15.80
N LEU A 659 -7.37 39.93 -15.99
CA LEU A 659 -7.04 39.37 -17.30
C LEU A 659 -8.27 38.69 -17.97
N LEU A 660 -9.00 37.87 -17.22
CA LEU A 660 -10.13 37.09 -17.74
C LEU A 660 -11.45 37.88 -17.80
N SER A 661 -11.62 38.92 -16.96
CA SER A 661 -12.85 39.74 -16.91
C SER A 661 -13.14 40.50 -18.20
N GLN A 662 -12.13 40.68 -19.07
CA GLN A 662 -12.34 41.27 -20.39
C GLN A 662 -13.20 40.39 -21.32
N ARG A 663 -13.30 39.07 -21.05
CA ARG A 663 -13.94 38.09 -21.94
C ARG A 663 -15.02 37.23 -21.27
N ALA A 664 -14.99 37.09 -19.94
CA ALA A 664 -15.92 36.25 -19.18
C ALA A 664 -16.30 36.88 -17.82
N GLN A 665 -17.40 36.42 -17.22
CA GLN A 665 -17.70 36.74 -15.82
C GLN A 665 -16.84 35.85 -14.92
N VAL A 666 -16.01 36.46 -14.08
CA VAL A 666 -15.08 35.75 -13.20
C VAL A 666 -15.54 35.86 -11.75
N GLU A 667 -15.88 34.73 -11.16
CA GLU A 667 -16.10 34.57 -9.73
C GLU A 667 -14.85 33.98 -9.08
N THR A 668 -14.52 34.38 -7.86
CA THR A 668 -13.25 34.03 -7.22
C THR A 668 -13.45 33.33 -5.88
N ALA A 669 -12.68 32.28 -5.62
CA ALA A 669 -12.61 31.58 -4.35
C ALA A 669 -11.16 31.52 -3.84
N ALA A 670 -10.97 31.56 -2.52
CA ALA A 670 -9.65 31.54 -1.89
C ALA A 670 -9.12 30.12 -1.60
N ASN A 671 -9.97 29.10 -1.66
CA ASN A 671 -9.59 27.70 -1.46
C ASN A 671 -10.63 26.74 -2.08
N GLY A 672 -10.30 25.45 -2.15
CA GLY A 672 -11.19 24.44 -2.72
C GLY A 672 -12.50 24.22 -1.95
N ALA A 673 -12.54 24.46 -0.64
CA ALA A 673 -13.74 24.31 0.18
C ALA A 673 -14.79 25.38 -0.16
N ILE A 674 -14.36 26.64 -0.31
CA ILE A 674 -15.21 27.75 -0.77
C ILE A 674 -15.68 27.48 -2.21
N ALA A 675 -14.78 27.00 -3.08
CA ALA A 675 -15.12 26.67 -4.46
C ALA A 675 -16.24 25.61 -4.54
N LEU A 676 -16.17 24.53 -3.74
CA LEU A 676 -17.23 23.52 -3.69
C LEU A 676 -18.59 24.09 -3.28
N ASN A 677 -18.62 24.98 -2.27
CA ASN A 677 -19.85 25.65 -1.86
C ASN A 677 -20.43 26.55 -2.96
N LEU A 678 -19.59 27.29 -3.69
CA LEU A 678 -20.04 28.14 -4.80
C LEU A 678 -20.59 27.31 -5.95
N ILE A 679 -19.91 26.21 -6.32
CA ILE A 679 -20.35 25.30 -7.40
C ILE A 679 -21.71 24.65 -7.07
N GLN A 680 -21.98 24.35 -5.79
CA GLN A 680 -23.29 23.83 -5.36
C GLN A 680 -24.41 24.86 -5.52
N GLN A 681 -24.12 26.15 -5.34
CA GLN A 681 -25.12 27.21 -5.52
C GLN A 681 -25.35 27.52 -6.99
N LYS A 682 -24.28 27.55 -7.79
CA LYS A 682 -24.32 27.86 -9.21
C LYS A 682 -23.17 27.18 -9.95
N LEU A 683 -23.49 26.36 -10.94
CA LEU A 683 -22.48 25.72 -11.78
C LEU A 683 -21.81 26.75 -12.70
N PRO A 684 -20.47 26.90 -12.66
CA PRO A 684 -19.73 27.68 -13.64
C PRO A 684 -19.60 26.91 -14.97
N ASP A 685 -19.10 27.59 -16.00
CA ASP A 685 -18.76 26.97 -17.29
C ASP A 685 -17.34 26.40 -17.32
N LEU A 686 -16.44 26.90 -16.46
CA LEU A 686 -15.06 26.45 -16.32
C LEU A 686 -14.51 26.74 -14.92
N VAL A 687 -13.70 25.85 -14.38
CA VAL A 687 -12.93 26.07 -13.15
C VAL A 687 -11.45 26.19 -13.47
N LEU A 688 -10.84 27.28 -13.05
CA LEU A 688 -9.40 27.52 -13.10
C LEU A 688 -8.88 27.47 -11.67
N THR A 689 -8.10 26.46 -11.29
CA THR A 689 -7.70 26.25 -9.89
C THR A 689 -6.20 26.08 -9.72
N ASP A 690 -5.63 26.68 -8.70
CA ASP A 690 -4.28 26.35 -8.25
C ASP A 690 -4.23 24.93 -7.67
N VAL A 691 -3.07 24.28 -7.78
CA VAL A 691 -2.86 22.93 -7.25
C VAL A 691 -2.61 22.97 -5.75
N MET A 692 -1.73 23.86 -5.28
CA MET A 692 -1.31 23.93 -3.88
C MET A 692 -2.12 25.01 -3.15
N MET A 693 -3.13 24.60 -2.38
CA MET A 693 -3.97 25.52 -1.60
C MET A 693 -4.25 24.93 -0.21
N PRO A 694 -4.45 25.77 0.82
CA PRO A 694 -4.82 25.31 2.15
C PRO A 694 -6.23 24.67 2.18
N GLU A 695 -6.46 23.82 3.18
CA GLU A 695 -7.67 23.03 3.40
C GLU A 695 -7.94 21.98 2.31
N VAL A 696 -8.42 22.41 1.15
CA VAL A 696 -8.75 21.55 0.01
C VAL A 696 -7.90 22.01 -1.16
N ASP A 697 -6.93 21.17 -1.52
CA ASP A 697 -6.03 21.38 -2.65
C ASP A 697 -6.75 21.17 -4.00
N GLY A 698 -6.09 21.55 -5.10
CA GLY A 698 -6.68 21.48 -6.44
C GLY A 698 -7.01 20.06 -6.91
N PHE A 699 -6.25 19.06 -6.44
CA PHE A 699 -6.49 17.64 -6.76
C PHE A 699 -7.69 17.08 -5.99
N ALA A 700 -7.83 17.43 -4.71
CA ALA A 700 -8.97 17.08 -3.89
C ALA A 700 -10.26 17.73 -4.43
N LEU A 701 -10.18 18.99 -4.87
CA LEU A 701 -11.27 19.68 -5.56
C LEU A 701 -11.66 18.96 -6.86
N LEU A 702 -10.69 18.64 -7.72
CA LEU A 702 -10.90 17.89 -8.96
C LEU A 702 -11.59 16.54 -8.69
N LYS A 703 -11.09 15.77 -7.73
CA LYS A 703 -11.65 14.47 -7.35
C LYS A 703 -13.09 14.60 -6.86
N ALA A 704 -13.39 15.59 -6.03
CA ALA A 704 -14.74 15.86 -5.55
C ALA A 704 -15.70 16.22 -6.71
N LEU A 705 -15.25 17.05 -7.66
CA LEU A 705 -16.06 17.45 -8.82
C LEU A 705 -16.27 16.30 -9.81
N ARG A 706 -15.29 15.40 -9.98
CA ARG A 706 -15.42 14.21 -10.84
C ARG A 706 -16.29 13.11 -10.23
N ALA A 707 -16.39 13.03 -8.90
CA ALA A 707 -17.23 12.07 -8.20
C ALA A 707 -18.73 12.39 -8.28
N ASN A 708 -19.10 13.66 -8.45
CA ASN A 708 -20.50 14.07 -8.52
C ASN A 708 -21.03 14.07 -9.98
N PRO A 709 -22.10 13.32 -10.30
CA PRO A 709 -22.66 13.24 -11.65
C PRO A 709 -23.03 14.60 -12.28
N ALA A 710 -23.43 15.59 -11.46
CA ALA A 710 -23.80 16.91 -11.94
C ALA A 710 -22.60 17.78 -12.36
N THR A 711 -21.42 17.54 -11.78
CA THR A 711 -20.19 18.33 -12.03
C THR A 711 -19.13 17.56 -12.80
N LYS A 712 -19.32 16.26 -13.05
CA LYS A 712 -18.32 15.39 -13.68
C LYS A 712 -17.84 15.89 -15.04
N SER A 713 -18.70 16.57 -15.80
CA SER A 713 -18.39 17.12 -17.13
C SER A 713 -17.89 18.57 -17.13
N LEU A 714 -17.79 19.21 -15.96
CA LEU A 714 -17.32 20.59 -15.83
C LEU A 714 -15.83 20.69 -16.23
N PRO A 715 -15.43 21.54 -17.18
CA PRO A 715 -14.03 21.64 -17.56
C PRO A 715 -13.19 22.27 -16.45
N ILE A 716 -12.04 21.65 -16.14
CA ILE A 716 -11.14 22.09 -15.07
C ILE A 716 -9.72 22.26 -15.63
N ILE A 717 -9.13 23.44 -15.41
CA ILE A 717 -7.73 23.74 -15.71
C ILE A 717 -6.96 23.89 -14.39
N LEU A 718 -5.91 23.10 -14.22
CA LEU A 718 -5.01 23.17 -13.07
C LEU A 718 -3.86 24.15 -13.34
N LEU A 719 -3.63 25.09 -12.43
CA LEU A 719 -2.44 25.94 -12.39
C LEU A 719 -1.44 25.35 -11.40
N SER A 720 -0.17 25.22 -11.77
CA SER A 720 0.81 24.60 -10.88
C SER A 720 2.18 25.25 -10.97
N ALA A 721 2.84 25.40 -9.82
CA ALA A 721 4.24 25.78 -9.76
C ALA A 721 5.20 24.58 -9.90
N ARG A 722 4.73 23.35 -10.11
CA ARG A 722 5.58 22.18 -10.40
C ARG A 722 5.81 22.06 -11.91
N ALA A 723 7.07 22.18 -12.34
CA ALA A 723 7.45 21.89 -13.73
C ALA A 723 7.59 20.37 -13.94
N GLY A 724 7.68 19.92 -15.18
CA GLY A 724 8.03 18.53 -15.52
C GLY A 724 6.85 17.64 -15.87
N GLU A 725 7.15 16.63 -16.68
CA GLU A 725 6.20 15.76 -17.37
C GLU A 725 5.30 14.97 -16.40
N GLU A 726 5.87 14.46 -15.30
CA GLU A 726 5.16 13.67 -14.29
C GLU A 726 3.99 14.42 -13.63
N ALA A 727 4.17 15.70 -13.29
CA ALA A 727 3.14 16.49 -12.61
C ALA A 727 1.98 16.86 -13.55
N THR A 728 2.28 17.06 -14.84
CA THR A 728 1.28 17.29 -15.88
C THR A 728 0.49 16.00 -16.16
N ILE A 729 1.17 14.85 -16.21
CA ILE A 729 0.54 13.54 -16.38
C ILE A 729 -0.37 13.24 -15.18
N GLU A 730 0.10 13.43 -13.95
CA GLU A 730 -0.70 13.24 -12.73
C GLU A 730 -1.97 14.12 -12.74
N GLY A 731 -1.86 15.37 -13.19
CA GLY A 731 -2.99 16.28 -13.39
C GLY A 731 -4.04 15.77 -14.37
N LEU A 732 -3.61 15.30 -15.54
CA LEU A 732 -4.49 14.81 -16.60
C LEU A 732 -5.09 13.43 -16.27
N GLU A 733 -4.30 12.52 -15.68
CA GLU A 733 -4.76 11.20 -15.21
C GLU A 733 -5.78 11.32 -14.07
N ALA A 734 -5.61 12.32 -13.19
CA ALA A 734 -6.60 12.66 -12.17
C ALA A 734 -7.93 13.20 -12.76
N GLY A 735 -7.95 13.48 -14.07
CA GLY A 735 -9.13 13.85 -14.83
C GLY A 735 -9.29 15.35 -15.07
N ALA A 736 -8.24 16.16 -14.95
CA ALA A 736 -8.28 17.56 -15.40
C ALA A 736 -8.38 17.64 -16.94
N ASP A 737 -9.01 18.69 -17.47
CA ASP A 737 -9.13 18.88 -18.91
C ASP A 737 -7.91 19.59 -19.51
N ASP A 738 -7.18 20.37 -18.70
CA ASP A 738 -5.89 20.98 -19.07
C ASP A 738 -5.04 21.29 -17.83
N TYR A 739 -3.76 21.58 -18.05
CA TYR A 739 -2.77 21.84 -17.00
C TYR A 739 -1.78 22.92 -17.45
N LEU A 740 -1.57 23.96 -16.63
CA LEU A 740 -0.73 25.12 -16.97
C LEU A 740 0.33 25.39 -15.88
N ILE A 741 1.58 25.50 -16.31
CA ILE A 741 2.73 25.67 -15.40
C ILE A 741 3.01 27.16 -15.17
N LYS A 742 3.16 27.57 -13.89
CA LYS A 742 3.61 28.91 -13.48
C LYS A 742 5.14 29.02 -13.61
N PRO A 743 5.69 30.12 -14.16
CA PRO A 743 5.01 31.28 -14.74
C PRO A 743 4.53 31.02 -16.17
N PHE A 744 3.35 31.53 -16.50
CA PHE A 744 2.71 31.47 -17.82
C PHE A 744 2.52 32.87 -18.41
N SER A 745 2.40 32.96 -19.73
CA SER A 745 2.03 34.21 -20.40
C SER A 745 0.52 34.45 -20.36
N ALA A 746 0.11 35.72 -20.36
CA ALA A 746 -1.31 36.09 -20.41
C ALA A 746 -2.02 35.49 -21.64
N ARG A 747 -1.34 35.48 -22.79
CA ARG A 747 -1.87 34.95 -24.06
C ARG A 747 -2.11 33.44 -24.00
N GLU A 748 -1.17 32.69 -23.41
CA GLU A 748 -1.28 31.25 -23.28
C GLU A 748 -2.48 30.85 -22.41
N LEU A 749 -2.62 31.47 -21.24
CA LEU A 749 -3.75 31.22 -20.35
C LEU A 749 -5.08 31.46 -21.06
N VAL A 750 -5.21 32.61 -21.73
CA VAL A 750 -6.45 32.99 -22.40
C VAL A 750 -6.81 32.00 -23.52
N ALA A 751 -5.83 31.59 -24.34
CA ALA A 751 -6.06 30.61 -25.41
C ALA A 751 -6.53 29.25 -24.87
N ARG A 752 -5.97 28.79 -23.75
CA ARG A 752 -6.35 27.55 -23.06
C ARG A 752 -7.78 27.60 -22.55
N VAL A 753 -8.13 28.69 -21.86
CA VAL A 753 -9.49 28.93 -21.35
C VAL A 753 -10.53 28.94 -22.48
N GLU A 754 -10.24 29.64 -23.58
CA GLU A 754 -11.14 29.72 -24.73
C GLU A 754 -11.39 28.36 -25.38
N THR A 755 -10.33 27.57 -25.55
CA THR A 755 -10.41 26.23 -26.14
C THR A 755 -11.31 25.32 -25.30
N GLN A 756 -11.14 25.33 -23.96
CA GLN A 756 -11.93 24.48 -23.07
C GLN A 756 -13.40 24.91 -22.99
N LEU A 757 -13.68 26.21 -23.00
CA LEU A 757 -15.05 26.73 -23.07
C LEU A 757 -15.75 26.33 -24.38
N GLN A 758 -15.04 26.36 -25.51
CA GLN A 758 -15.58 25.90 -26.80
C GLN A 758 -15.88 24.40 -26.80
N MET A 759 -14.94 23.58 -26.32
CA MET A 759 -15.11 22.12 -26.25
C MET A 759 -16.27 21.71 -25.35
N SER A 760 -16.46 22.40 -24.21
CA SER A 760 -17.59 22.15 -23.31
C SER A 760 -18.94 22.38 -23.98
N ARG A 761 -19.08 23.48 -24.74
CA ARG A 761 -20.33 23.78 -25.49
C ARG A 761 -20.64 22.73 -26.54
N LEU A 762 -19.65 22.29 -27.32
CA LEU A 762 -19.83 21.25 -28.34
C LEU A 762 -20.31 19.92 -27.73
N ARG A 763 -19.78 19.54 -26.56
CA ARG A 763 -20.23 18.34 -25.83
C ARG A 763 -21.69 18.45 -25.37
N GLN A 764 -22.10 19.62 -24.87
CA GLN A 764 -23.48 19.86 -24.45
C GLN A 764 -24.47 19.75 -25.63
N GLU A 765 -24.15 20.35 -26.78
CA GLU A 765 -25.00 20.28 -27.98
C GLU A 765 -25.19 18.86 -28.52
N GLN A 766 -24.13 18.04 -28.53
CA GLN A 766 -24.22 16.66 -28.98
C GLN A 766 -25.09 15.78 -28.07
N SER A 767 -25.04 16.01 -26.74
CA SER A 767 -25.86 15.28 -25.78
C SER A 767 -27.36 15.54 -25.98
N ALA A 768 -27.74 16.80 -26.25
CA ALA A 768 -29.12 17.19 -26.52
C ALA A 768 -29.66 16.56 -27.82
N ASN A 769 -28.82 16.44 -28.85
CA ASN A 769 -29.21 15.83 -30.12
C ASN A 769 -29.44 14.31 -30.04
N ARG A 770 -28.70 13.59 -29.18
CA ARG A 770 -28.91 12.14 -28.97
C ARG A 770 -30.28 11.85 -28.36
N LEU A 771 -30.65 12.57 -27.29
CA LEU A 771 -31.96 12.45 -26.64
C LEU A 771 -33.12 12.75 -27.60
N LYS A 772 -32.94 13.72 -28.50
CA LYS A 772 -33.92 14.07 -29.53
C LYS A 772 -34.11 12.95 -30.56
N ASN A 773 -33.05 12.27 -30.97
CA ASN A 773 -33.11 11.17 -31.95
C ASN A 773 -33.74 9.89 -31.35
N GLU A 774 -33.43 9.59 -30.10
CA GLU A 774 -34.03 8.46 -29.36
C GLU A 774 -35.54 8.66 -29.13
N PHE A 775 -35.95 9.89 -28.83
CA PHE A 775 -37.36 10.30 -28.79
C PHE A 775 -38.09 10.07 -30.12
N LEU A 776 -37.48 10.45 -31.25
CA LEU A 776 -38.10 10.30 -32.57
C LEU A 776 -38.26 8.82 -32.98
N MET A 777 -37.30 7.96 -32.64
CA MET A 777 -37.39 6.53 -32.96
C MET A 777 -38.53 5.83 -32.20
N THR A 778 -38.65 6.09 -30.90
CA THR A 778 -39.68 5.47 -30.06
C THR A 778 -41.10 5.88 -30.48
N VAL A 779 -41.31 7.17 -30.74
CA VAL A 779 -42.61 7.71 -31.20
C VAL A 779 -43.02 7.12 -32.55
N THR A 780 -42.06 6.96 -33.47
CA THR A 780 -42.33 6.41 -34.80
C THR A 780 -42.78 4.95 -34.71
N HIS A 781 -42.12 4.14 -33.89
CA HIS A 781 -42.46 2.73 -33.71
C HIS A 781 -43.86 2.54 -33.09
N GLU A 782 -44.18 3.32 -32.06
CA GLU A 782 -45.45 3.21 -31.32
C GLU A 782 -46.67 3.72 -32.09
N LEU A 783 -46.51 4.70 -33.00
CA LEU A 783 -47.59 5.14 -33.90
C LEU A 783 -47.83 4.16 -35.06
N GLN A 784 -46.77 3.51 -35.56
CA GLN A 784 -46.88 2.60 -36.70
C GLN A 784 -47.66 1.32 -36.39
N ALA A 785 -47.51 0.76 -35.19
CA ALA A 785 -48.16 -0.50 -34.81
C ALA A 785 -49.70 -0.48 -34.88
N PRO A 786 -50.42 0.45 -34.22
CA PRO A 786 -51.89 0.54 -34.32
C PRO A 786 -52.34 0.91 -35.74
N LEU A 787 -51.62 1.81 -36.43
CA LEU A 787 -51.92 2.21 -37.81
C LEU A 787 -51.84 1.01 -38.77
N ALA A 788 -50.81 0.17 -38.65
CA ALA A 788 -50.66 -1.05 -39.44
C ALA A 788 -51.81 -2.05 -39.19
N ALA A 789 -52.26 -2.19 -37.94
CA ALA A 789 -53.40 -3.04 -37.60
C ALA A 789 -54.72 -2.52 -38.19
N ILE A 790 -54.98 -1.21 -38.12
CA ILE A 790 -56.15 -0.55 -38.73
C ILE A 790 -56.16 -0.80 -40.24
N LEU A 791 -55.05 -0.49 -40.92
CA LEU A 791 -54.92 -0.63 -42.36
C LEU A 791 -55.02 -2.10 -42.80
N GLY A 792 -54.46 -3.02 -42.02
CA GLY A 792 -54.52 -4.47 -42.28
C GLY A 792 -55.95 -5.01 -42.24
N TRP A 793 -56.71 -4.72 -41.17
CA TRP A 793 -58.10 -5.13 -41.06
C TRP A 793 -59.01 -4.42 -42.06
N ALA A 794 -58.77 -3.14 -42.33
CA ALA A 794 -59.53 -2.39 -43.34
C ALA A 794 -59.35 -3.00 -44.75
N ARG A 795 -58.11 -3.35 -45.15
CA ARG A 795 -57.84 -4.03 -46.43
C ARG A 795 -58.44 -5.42 -46.48
N LEU A 796 -58.39 -6.19 -45.39
CA LEU A 796 -59.01 -7.51 -45.33
C LEU A 796 -60.52 -7.41 -45.55
N LEU A 797 -61.20 -6.50 -44.84
CA LEU A 797 -62.65 -6.24 -45.00
C LEU A 797 -63.04 -5.87 -46.44
N GLN A 798 -62.15 -5.22 -47.19
CA GLN A 798 -62.37 -4.85 -48.59
C GLN A 798 -62.14 -6.01 -49.58
N THR A 799 -61.39 -7.04 -49.21
CA THR A 799 -60.88 -8.05 -50.16
C THR A 799 -61.48 -9.45 -49.98
N LYS A 800 -62.06 -9.78 -48.82
CA LYS A 800 -62.65 -11.10 -48.55
C LYS A 800 -64.07 -10.98 -47.98
N PRO A 801 -65.02 -11.86 -48.38
CA PRO A 801 -66.31 -11.94 -47.71
C PRO A 801 -66.11 -12.50 -46.30
N PHE A 802 -66.57 -11.76 -45.29
CA PHE A 802 -66.56 -12.18 -43.89
C PHE A 802 -67.95 -12.61 -43.45
N ASP A 803 -67.99 -13.60 -42.55
CA ASP A 803 -69.20 -13.85 -41.77
C ASP A 803 -69.47 -12.68 -40.79
N GLN A 804 -70.72 -12.56 -40.35
CA GLN A 804 -71.18 -11.42 -39.53
C GLN A 804 -70.36 -11.28 -38.23
N THR A 805 -69.90 -12.39 -37.67
CA THR A 805 -69.09 -12.47 -36.45
C THR A 805 -67.67 -11.94 -36.66
N LYS A 806 -67.01 -12.33 -37.76
CA LYS A 806 -65.67 -11.84 -38.10
C LYS A 806 -65.69 -10.38 -38.54
N MET A 807 -66.75 -9.94 -39.21
CA MET A 807 -66.91 -8.53 -39.57
C MET A 807 -67.04 -7.64 -38.33
N ALA A 808 -67.86 -8.04 -37.35
CA ALA A 808 -67.98 -7.36 -36.07
C ALA A 808 -66.63 -7.31 -35.32
N ARG A 809 -65.87 -8.42 -35.31
CA ARG A 809 -64.55 -8.48 -34.68
C ARG A 809 -63.50 -7.60 -35.37
N ALA A 810 -63.51 -7.54 -36.70
CA ALA A 810 -62.61 -6.70 -37.48
C ALA A 810 -62.91 -5.20 -37.25
N LEU A 811 -64.18 -4.80 -37.28
CA LEU A 811 -64.59 -3.42 -36.97
C LEU A 811 -64.23 -3.02 -35.53
N ALA A 812 -64.50 -3.89 -34.55
CA ALA A 812 -64.10 -3.64 -33.16
C ALA A 812 -62.58 -3.52 -33.00
N THR A 813 -61.79 -4.25 -33.79
CA THR A 813 -60.32 -4.16 -33.77
C THR A 813 -59.83 -2.84 -34.40
N ILE A 814 -60.46 -2.39 -35.48
CA ILE A 814 -60.16 -1.09 -36.10
C ILE A 814 -60.52 0.06 -35.15
N GLU A 815 -61.73 0.06 -34.61
CA GLU A 815 -62.21 1.10 -33.68
C GLU A 815 -61.32 1.19 -32.44
N ARG A 816 -60.95 0.04 -31.87
CA ARG A 816 -60.02 -0.03 -30.73
C ARG A 816 -58.67 0.59 -31.06
N ASN A 817 -58.04 0.21 -32.19
CA ASN A 817 -56.72 0.73 -32.55
C ASN A 817 -56.77 2.21 -32.92
N ALA A 818 -57.84 2.69 -33.56
CA ALA A 818 -58.03 4.11 -33.87
C ALA A 818 -58.19 4.94 -32.59
N THR A 819 -58.90 4.41 -31.59
CA THR A 819 -59.03 5.05 -30.27
C THR A 819 -57.69 5.09 -29.53
N ILE A 820 -56.89 4.03 -29.63
CA ILE A 820 -55.52 3.99 -29.08
C ILE A 820 -54.65 5.05 -29.76
N GLU A 821 -54.68 5.14 -31.09
CA GLU A 821 -53.90 6.10 -31.88
C GLU A 821 -54.27 7.56 -31.54
N ALA A 822 -55.56 7.87 -31.46
CA ALA A 822 -56.03 9.21 -31.09
C ALA A 822 -55.56 9.61 -29.67
N LYS A 823 -55.56 8.66 -28.72
CA LYS A 823 -55.02 8.89 -27.38
C LYS A 823 -53.52 9.13 -27.41
N LEU A 824 -52.77 8.33 -28.18
CA LEU A 824 -51.31 8.43 -28.32
C LEU A 824 -50.88 9.79 -28.86
N VAL A 825 -51.56 10.28 -29.91
CA VAL A 825 -51.31 11.61 -30.48
C VAL A 825 -51.57 12.71 -29.45
N LYS A 826 -52.65 12.60 -28.68
CA LYS A 826 -52.97 13.56 -27.61
C LYS A 826 -51.91 13.57 -26.51
N ASP A 827 -51.49 12.40 -26.04
CA ASP A 827 -50.47 12.25 -24.99
C ASP A 827 -49.10 12.81 -25.47
N LEU A 828 -48.74 12.62 -26.75
CA LEU A 828 -47.53 13.19 -27.35
C LEU A 828 -47.56 14.71 -27.48
N LEU A 829 -48.71 15.28 -27.84
CA LEU A 829 -48.90 16.73 -27.89
C LEU A 829 -48.83 17.35 -26.50
N ASP A 830 -49.39 16.69 -25.48
CA ASP A 830 -49.26 17.10 -24.08
C ASP A 830 -47.77 17.10 -23.67
N ILE A 831 -47.00 16.03 -23.95
CA ILE A 831 -45.54 16.00 -23.68
C ILE A 831 -44.79 17.11 -24.42
N SER A 832 -45.07 17.31 -25.72
CA SER A 832 -44.39 18.31 -26.54
C SER A 832 -44.63 19.73 -26.01
N SER A 833 -45.85 20.00 -25.56
CA SER A 833 -46.24 21.29 -24.96
C SER A 833 -45.58 21.50 -23.60
N ILE A 834 -45.45 20.44 -22.80
CA ILE A 834 -44.71 20.43 -21.53
C ILE A 834 -43.21 20.72 -21.76
N LEU A 835 -42.57 19.97 -22.67
CA LEU A 835 -41.14 20.09 -22.97
C LEU A 835 -40.75 21.46 -23.55
N SER A 836 -41.65 22.06 -24.34
CA SER A 836 -41.43 23.38 -24.92
C SER A 836 -41.72 24.53 -23.95
N GLY A 837 -42.16 24.25 -22.71
CA GLY A 837 -42.48 25.26 -21.70
C GLY A 837 -43.71 26.12 -22.06
N LYS A 838 -44.50 25.72 -23.06
CA LYS A 838 -45.66 26.47 -23.55
C LYS A 838 -46.98 26.07 -22.87
N PHE A 839 -46.91 25.18 -21.88
CA PHE A 839 -48.09 24.65 -21.19
C PHE A 839 -48.59 25.64 -20.11
N GLN A 840 -49.74 26.26 -20.33
CA GLN A 840 -50.40 27.15 -19.36
C GLN A 840 -51.66 26.50 -18.77
N LEU A 841 -51.76 26.47 -17.44
CA LEU A 841 -52.93 25.95 -16.74
C LEU A 841 -53.94 27.05 -16.44
N GLN A 842 -55.18 26.82 -16.84
CA GLN A 842 -56.33 27.57 -16.34
C GLN A 842 -56.83 26.90 -15.07
N LEU A 843 -56.44 27.49 -13.93
CA LEU A 843 -56.78 26.98 -12.61
C LEU A 843 -58.12 27.55 -12.14
N GLN A 844 -59.00 26.69 -11.63
CA GLN A 844 -60.29 27.07 -11.05
C GLN A 844 -60.56 26.23 -9.79
N ARG A 845 -61.55 26.62 -8.97
CA ARG A 845 -61.93 25.85 -7.79
C ARG A 845 -62.65 24.57 -8.21
N VAL A 846 -62.09 23.42 -7.87
CA VAL A 846 -62.62 22.10 -8.27
C VAL A 846 -62.93 21.28 -7.02
N ASN A 847 -64.17 20.81 -6.91
CA ASN A 847 -64.61 19.88 -5.88
C ASN A 847 -64.18 18.45 -6.25
N LEU A 848 -63.17 17.92 -5.56
CA LEU A 848 -62.62 16.59 -5.81
C LEU A 848 -63.59 15.47 -5.47
N VAL A 849 -64.48 15.64 -4.47
CA VAL A 849 -65.48 14.62 -4.12
C VAL A 849 -66.42 14.37 -5.30
N THR A 850 -66.91 15.43 -5.93
CA THR A 850 -67.81 15.32 -7.08
C THR A 850 -67.07 14.72 -8.28
N LEU A 851 -65.87 15.24 -8.57
CA LEU A 851 -65.06 14.78 -9.69
C LEU A 851 -64.68 13.29 -9.57
N THR A 852 -64.22 12.85 -8.40
CA THR A 852 -63.84 11.45 -8.18
C THR A 852 -65.05 10.52 -8.29
N LYS A 853 -66.22 10.90 -7.75
CA LYS A 853 -67.46 10.10 -7.87
C LYS A 853 -67.92 9.94 -9.32
N GLU A 854 -67.84 10.99 -10.13
CA GLU A 854 -68.14 10.91 -11.58
C GLU A 854 -67.22 9.90 -12.30
N ILE A 855 -65.93 9.95 -12.01
CA ILE A 855 -64.93 9.07 -12.65
C ILE A 855 -65.14 7.61 -12.21
N VAL A 856 -65.36 7.38 -10.91
CA VAL A 856 -65.63 6.04 -10.37
C VAL A 856 -66.91 5.45 -10.98
N THR A 857 -67.96 6.26 -11.14
CA THR A 857 -69.20 5.85 -11.81
C THR A 857 -68.94 5.44 -13.25
N THR A 858 -68.14 6.22 -13.98
CA THR A 858 -67.77 5.94 -15.37
C THR A 858 -66.96 4.64 -15.51
N LEU A 859 -66.06 4.35 -14.57
CA LEU A 859 -65.20 3.16 -14.61
C LEU A 859 -65.85 1.91 -13.97
N ARG A 860 -67.05 2.03 -13.42
CA ARG A 860 -67.78 0.92 -12.80
C ARG A 860 -68.17 -0.14 -13.83
N GLU A 861 -68.57 0.26 -15.04
CA GLU A 861 -68.89 -0.68 -16.12
C GLU A 861 -67.66 -1.49 -16.54
N THR A 862 -66.51 -0.84 -16.67
CA THR A 862 -65.23 -1.48 -17.04
C THR A 862 -64.76 -2.48 -15.98
N THR A 863 -64.92 -2.14 -14.69
CA THR A 863 -64.56 -3.04 -13.58
C THR A 863 -65.51 -4.23 -13.47
N GLN A 864 -66.82 -4.03 -13.67
CA GLN A 864 -67.80 -5.11 -13.73
C GLN A 864 -67.55 -6.06 -14.92
N ALA A 865 -67.26 -5.53 -16.10
CA ALA A 865 -66.94 -6.32 -17.28
C ALA A 865 -65.70 -7.21 -17.06
N LYS A 866 -64.70 -6.73 -16.30
CA LYS A 866 -63.50 -7.48 -15.92
C LYS A 866 -63.66 -8.30 -14.63
N GLN A 867 -64.82 -8.22 -13.98
CA GLN A 867 -65.13 -8.87 -12.70
C GLN A 867 -64.13 -8.51 -11.59
N ILE A 868 -63.81 -7.22 -11.47
CA ILE A 868 -62.97 -6.63 -10.44
C ILE A 868 -63.87 -5.89 -9.45
N GLN A 869 -63.61 -6.04 -8.15
CA GLN A 869 -64.31 -5.30 -7.11
C GLN A 869 -63.72 -3.89 -6.98
N LEU A 870 -64.50 -2.86 -7.36
CA LEU A 870 -64.13 -1.46 -7.15
C LEU A 870 -64.70 -0.97 -5.82
N VAL A 871 -63.81 -0.69 -4.85
CA VAL A 871 -64.17 -0.15 -3.54
C VAL A 871 -63.84 1.34 -3.52
N GLU A 872 -64.81 2.16 -3.13
CA GLU A 872 -64.62 3.60 -3.00
C GLU A 872 -64.77 4.00 -1.53
N THR A 873 -63.82 4.78 -1.03
CA THR A 873 -63.86 5.40 0.30
C THR A 873 -63.79 6.90 0.10
N ILE A 874 -64.94 7.52 -0.16
CA ILE A 874 -65.08 8.95 -0.47
C ILE A 874 -66.03 9.57 0.56
N PRO A 875 -65.66 10.67 1.25
CA PRO A 875 -66.51 11.31 2.24
C PRO A 875 -67.84 11.80 1.65
N ASP A 876 -68.95 11.51 2.33
CA ASP A 876 -70.26 12.06 2.03
C ASP A 876 -70.49 13.37 2.80
N GLY A 877 -70.96 14.41 2.11
CA GLY A 877 -71.30 15.70 2.72
C GLY A 877 -70.13 16.63 3.09
N VAL A 878 -68.87 16.25 2.81
CA VAL A 878 -67.68 17.09 3.03
C VAL A 878 -67.17 17.65 1.71
N GLU A 879 -67.01 18.97 1.60
CA GLU A 879 -66.41 19.60 0.43
C GLU A 879 -64.87 19.53 0.52
N ILE A 880 -64.24 18.88 -0.46
CA ILE A 880 -62.77 18.86 -0.64
C ILE A 880 -62.47 19.59 -1.94
N SER A 881 -62.12 20.87 -1.84
CA SER A 881 -61.87 21.74 -2.99
C SER A 881 -60.39 22.07 -3.14
N VAL A 882 -59.89 21.99 -4.37
CA VAL A 882 -58.51 22.34 -4.76
C VAL A 882 -58.54 23.37 -5.89
N LEU A 883 -57.47 24.15 -6.02
CA LEU A 883 -57.29 25.04 -7.17
C LEU A 883 -56.63 24.25 -8.30
N GLY A 884 -57.37 23.99 -9.37
CA GLY A 884 -56.87 23.18 -10.47
C GLY A 884 -57.69 23.23 -11.75
N ASN A 885 -57.13 22.64 -12.80
CA ASN A 885 -57.86 22.45 -14.05
C ASN A 885 -58.66 21.13 -13.98
N PRO A 886 -60.00 21.16 -14.11
CA PRO A 886 -60.83 19.97 -13.90
C PRO A 886 -60.53 18.85 -14.89
N ASP A 887 -60.21 19.17 -16.16
CA ASP A 887 -59.89 18.16 -17.17
C ASP A 887 -58.54 17.48 -16.89
N ARG A 888 -57.57 18.23 -16.38
CA ARG A 888 -56.25 17.69 -16.02
C ARG A 888 -56.27 16.90 -14.72
N LEU A 889 -57.03 17.35 -13.72
CA LEU A 889 -57.30 16.58 -12.50
C LEU A 889 -58.06 15.28 -12.82
N ARG A 890 -59.04 15.34 -13.74
CA ARG A 890 -59.73 14.15 -14.26
C ARG A 890 -58.75 13.19 -14.92
N GLN A 891 -57.82 13.71 -15.74
CA GLN A 891 -56.78 12.91 -16.41
C GLN A 891 -55.85 12.20 -15.43
N ILE A 892 -55.42 12.87 -14.34
CA ILE A 892 -54.60 12.26 -13.28
C ILE A 892 -55.34 11.04 -12.69
N ILE A 893 -56.59 11.23 -12.24
CA ILE A 893 -57.36 10.17 -11.57
C ILE A 893 -57.66 9.02 -12.55
N ILE A 894 -58.02 9.33 -13.80
CA ILE A 894 -58.24 8.31 -14.84
C ILE A 894 -56.96 7.52 -15.13
N ASN A 895 -55.79 8.16 -15.22
CA ASN A 895 -54.53 7.47 -15.48
C ASN A 895 -54.18 6.49 -14.36
N LEU A 896 -54.38 6.88 -13.09
CA LEU A 896 -54.14 5.99 -11.95
C LEU A 896 -55.15 4.83 -11.88
N LEU A 897 -56.45 5.12 -11.95
CA LEU A 897 -57.50 4.10 -11.90
C LEU A 897 -57.45 3.14 -13.09
N SER A 898 -57.23 3.64 -14.31
CA SER A 898 -57.16 2.78 -15.49
C SER A 898 -55.94 1.86 -15.45
N ASN A 899 -54.80 2.31 -14.91
CA ASN A 899 -53.65 1.44 -14.65
C ASN A 899 -53.97 0.37 -13.61
N ALA A 900 -54.54 0.75 -12.46
CA ALA A 900 -54.96 -0.19 -11.43
C ALA A 900 -55.91 -1.27 -11.98
N ILE A 901 -56.93 -0.88 -12.75
CA ILE A 901 -57.88 -1.80 -13.39
C ILE A 901 -57.19 -2.69 -14.43
N LYS A 902 -56.27 -2.13 -15.23
CA LYS A 902 -55.54 -2.85 -16.28
C LYS A 902 -54.71 -3.99 -15.69
N PHE A 903 -54.00 -3.73 -14.60
CA PHE A 903 -53.04 -4.67 -14.01
C PHE A 903 -53.63 -5.58 -12.92
N THR A 904 -54.86 -5.34 -12.49
CA THR A 904 -55.61 -6.25 -11.61
C THR A 904 -56.22 -7.41 -12.40
N ALA A 905 -56.07 -8.64 -11.91
CA ALA A 905 -56.67 -9.83 -12.50
C ALA A 905 -58.16 -9.97 -12.16
N LYS A 906 -58.87 -10.86 -12.88
CA LYS A 906 -60.28 -11.19 -12.60
C LYS A 906 -60.45 -11.70 -11.17
N GLY A 907 -61.43 -11.17 -10.44
CA GLY A 907 -61.66 -11.46 -9.02
C GLY A 907 -60.81 -10.65 -8.05
N GLY A 908 -59.91 -9.78 -8.54
CA GLY A 908 -59.13 -8.85 -7.71
C GLY A 908 -59.91 -7.61 -7.29
N GLN A 909 -59.24 -6.73 -6.54
CA GLN A 909 -59.82 -5.53 -5.95
C GLN A 909 -59.02 -4.27 -6.31
N VAL A 910 -59.73 -3.18 -6.61
CA VAL A 910 -59.16 -1.83 -6.75
C VAL A 910 -59.87 -0.92 -5.75
N ASN A 911 -59.09 -0.22 -4.93
CA ASN A 911 -59.59 0.72 -3.93
C ASN A 911 -59.18 2.14 -4.31
N ILE A 912 -60.13 3.07 -4.27
CA ILE A 912 -59.85 4.51 -4.33
C ILE A 912 -60.33 5.18 -3.06
N ARG A 913 -59.41 5.88 -2.40
CA ARG A 913 -59.66 6.67 -1.19
C ARG A 913 -59.40 8.13 -1.47
N LEU A 914 -60.34 8.98 -1.08
CA LEU A 914 -60.17 10.43 -1.04
C LEU A 914 -60.29 10.89 0.42
N GLU A 915 -59.30 11.60 0.93
CA GLU A 915 -59.30 12.09 2.30
C GLU A 915 -58.69 13.48 2.42
N ARG A 916 -59.08 14.21 3.46
CA ARG A 916 -58.50 15.51 3.82
C ARG A 916 -57.51 15.29 4.95
N LEU A 917 -56.23 15.57 4.70
CA LEU A 917 -55.15 15.48 5.69
C LEU A 917 -54.57 16.89 5.93
N GLY A 918 -55.03 17.56 6.98
CA GLY A 918 -54.62 18.93 7.28
C GLY A 918 -54.95 19.90 6.16
N SER A 919 -53.91 20.44 5.51
CA SER A 919 -53.98 21.40 4.41
C SER A 919 -53.95 20.77 3.00
N VAL A 920 -53.93 19.44 2.89
CA VAL A 920 -53.89 18.74 1.59
C VAL A 920 -55.07 17.77 1.40
N ALA A 921 -55.52 17.65 0.15
CA ALA A 921 -56.37 16.55 -0.31
C ALA A 921 -55.46 15.39 -0.74
N GLN A 922 -55.71 14.20 -0.20
CA GLN A 922 -54.98 12.98 -0.57
C GLN A 922 -55.90 12.04 -1.35
N ILE A 923 -55.46 11.64 -2.54
CA ILE A 923 -56.08 10.60 -3.36
C ILE A 923 -55.15 9.39 -3.35
N THR A 924 -55.64 8.26 -2.87
CA THR A 924 -54.90 7.00 -2.87
C THR A 924 -55.62 5.98 -3.74
N VAL A 925 -54.90 5.42 -4.71
CA VAL A 925 -55.38 4.31 -5.54
C VAL A 925 -54.54 3.09 -5.24
N THR A 926 -55.17 2.03 -4.74
CA THR A 926 -54.53 0.76 -4.40
C THR A 926 -55.15 -0.38 -5.19
N ASP A 927 -54.32 -1.26 -5.74
CA ASP A 927 -54.76 -2.43 -6.50
C ASP A 927 -54.17 -3.73 -5.97
N THR A 928 -54.81 -4.86 -6.23
CA THR A 928 -54.31 -6.20 -5.90
C THR A 928 -53.71 -6.90 -7.13
N GLY A 929 -53.15 -6.14 -8.06
CA GLY A 929 -52.63 -6.61 -9.33
C GLY A 929 -51.21 -7.16 -9.26
N ILE A 930 -50.53 -7.16 -10.40
CA ILE A 930 -49.20 -7.77 -10.58
C ILE A 930 -48.08 -7.12 -9.76
N GLY A 931 -48.31 -5.98 -9.11
CA GLY A 931 -47.29 -5.24 -8.37
C GLY A 931 -46.16 -4.68 -9.25
N ILE A 932 -45.22 -3.99 -8.63
CA ILE A 932 -44.08 -3.33 -9.29
C ILE A 932 -42.79 -3.85 -8.66
N ALA A 933 -41.85 -4.32 -9.49
CA ALA A 933 -40.53 -4.76 -9.07
C ALA A 933 -39.74 -3.61 -8.41
N GLN A 934 -39.02 -3.89 -7.32
CA GLN A 934 -38.25 -2.87 -6.60
C GLN A 934 -37.19 -2.17 -7.48
N SER A 935 -36.60 -2.90 -8.45
CA SER A 935 -35.64 -2.34 -9.40
C SER A 935 -36.25 -1.29 -10.34
N PHE A 936 -37.54 -1.40 -10.63
CA PHE A 936 -38.25 -0.51 -11.56
C PHE A 936 -38.96 0.65 -10.85
N LEU A 937 -39.23 0.51 -9.54
CA LEU A 937 -39.95 1.49 -8.73
C LEU A 937 -39.36 2.93 -8.79
N PRO A 938 -38.02 3.14 -8.78
CA PRO A 938 -37.44 4.47 -8.94
C PRO A 938 -37.72 5.12 -10.31
N GLN A 939 -37.97 4.30 -11.33
CA GLN A 939 -38.14 4.70 -12.74
C GLN A 939 -39.62 4.67 -13.17
N VAL A 940 -40.56 4.40 -12.26
CA VAL A 940 -41.98 4.19 -12.59
C VAL A 940 -42.67 5.43 -13.19
N PHE A 941 -42.13 6.61 -12.90
CA PHE A 941 -42.60 7.89 -13.45
C PHE A 941 -41.74 8.39 -14.61
N ASP A 942 -40.72 7.64 -15.03
CA ASP A 942 -39.88 8.00 -16.15
C ASP A 942 -40.64 7.81 -17.46
N ARG A 943 -40.34 8.67 -18.44
CA ARG A 943 -41.04 8.69 -19.73
C ARG A 943 -40.62 7.49 -20.55
N PHE A 944 -41.58 6.84 -21.22
CA PHE A 944 -41.35 5.66 -22.06
C PHE A 944 -40.82 4.44 -21.29
N SER A 945 -40.88 4.49 -19.96
CA SER A 945 -40.44 3.40 -19.10
C SER A 945 -41.56 2.36 -18.97
N GLN A 946 -41.26 1.08 -19.23
CA GLN A 946 -42.19 -0.03 -19.08
C GLN A 946 -41.51 -1.20 -18.37
N ALA A 947 -42.20 -1.82 -17.42
CA ALA A 947 -41.75 -3.07 -16.80
C ALA A 947 -42.02 -4.26 -17.75
N GLU A 948 -41.09 -5.21 -17.84
CA GLU A 948 -41.29 -6.46 -18.57
C GLU A 948 -42.36 -7.31 -17.87
N VAL A 949 -43.53 -7.51 -18.51
CA VAL A 949 -44.64 -8.28 -17.92
C VAL A 949 -44.63 -9.72 -18.44
N PRO A 950 -44.67 -10.77 -17.58
CA PRO A 950 -44.52 -12.17 -17.99
C PRO A 950 -45.65 -12.80 -18.83
N SER A 951 -46.68 -12.05 -19.25
CA SER A 951 -47.86 -12.62 -19.92
C SER A 951 -48.14 -11.97 -21.28
N SER A 952 -48.13 -12.79 -22.33
CA SER A 952 -48.23 -12.44 -23.76
C SER A 952 -49.60 -11.92 -24.23
N HIS A 953 -50.50 -11.52 -23.33
CA HIS A 953 -51.90 -11.17 -23.65
C HIS A 953 -52.42 -9.83 -23.11
N SER A 954 -51.56 -8.93 -22.60
CA SER A 954 -51.96 -7.53 -22.37
C SER A 954 -51.15 -6.58 -23.25
N PRO A 955 -51.78 -5.77 -24.12
CA PRO A 955 -51.05 -4.75 -24.86
C PRO A 955 -50.48 -3.74 -23.85
N GLY A 956 -49.14 -3.68 -23.78
CA GLY A 956 -48.40 -2.68 -23.02
C GLY A 956 -48.89 -1.27 -23.37
N GLY A 957 -48.94 -0.38 -22.38
CA GLY A 957 -49.21 1.04 -22.65
C GLY A 957 -47.88 1.75 -22.84
N VAL A 958 -47.85 2.86 -23.58
CA VAL A 958 -46.64 3.60 -24.04
C VAL A 958 -45.67 4.05 -22.91
N GLY A 959 -45.96 3.80 -21.63
CA GLY A 959 -45.11 4.23 -20.51
C GLY A 959 -45.16 5.74 -20.26
N ILE A 960 -46.18 6.43 -20.79
CA ILE A 960 -46.30 7.89 -20.72
C ILE A 960 -47.30 8.33 -19.64
N GLY A 961 -48.34 7.54 -19.36
CA GLY A 961 -49.48 7.99 -18.54
C GLY A 961 -49.13 8.38 -17.10
N LEU A 962 -48.22 7.66 -16.45
CA LEU A 962 -47.74 7.98 -15.09
C LEU A 962 -46.81 9.20 -15.09
N ALA A 963 -45.95 9.35 -16.10
CA ALA A 963 -45.10 10.52 -16.28
C ALA A 963 -45.93 11.80 -16.47
N ILE A 964 -47.02 11.73 -17.27
CA ILE A 964 -47.98 12.84 -17.41
C ILE A 964 -48.67 13.12 -16.08
N ALA A 965 -49.13 12.09 -15.36
CA ALA A 965 -49.79 12.28 -14.08
C ALA A 965 -48.88 12.99 -13.07
N ARG A 966 -47.59 12.61 -12.98
CA ARG A 966 -46.60 13.29 -12.14
C ARG A 966 -46.44 14.75 -12.49
N HIS A 967 -46.22 15.06 -13.77
CA HIS A 967 -46.02 16.44 -14.18
C HIS A 967 -47.28 17.30 -13.98
N LEU A 968 -48.47 16.76 -14.27
CA LEU A 968 -49.72 17.47 -14.00
C LEU A 968 -49.91 17.72 -12.51
N VAL A 969 -49.57 16.76 -11.63
CA VAL A 969 -49.63 16.96 -10.18
C VAL A 969 -48.66 18.05 -9.72
N GLU A 970 -47.42 18.05 -10.21
CA GLU A 970 -46.41 19.07 -9.91
C GLU A 970 -46.86 20.47 -10.36
N LEU A 971 -47.49 20.58 -11.54
CA LEU A 971 -48.05 21.84 -12.02
C LEU A 971 -49.26 22.34 -11.21
N HIS A 972 -49.92 21.46 -10.45
CA HIS A 972 -50.94 21.82 -9.45
C HIS A 972 -50.35 22.03 -8.05
N HIS A 973 -49.01 22.14 -7.95
CA HIS A 973 -48.27 22.28 -6.69
C HIS A 973 -48.48 21.11 -5.71
N GLY A 974 -48.76 19.92 -6.24
CA GLY A 974 -48.91 18.68 -5.47
C GLY A 974 -47.72 17.75 -5.56
N THR A 975 -47.82 16.60 -4.89
CA THR A 975 -46.85 15.50 -4.99
C THR A 975 -47.54 14.19 -5.36
N ILE A 976 -46.81 13.32 -6.07
CA ILE A 976 -47.25 11.95 -6.37
C ILE A 976 -46.15 10.96 -5.96
N GLU A 977 -46.56 9.85 -5.36
CA GLU A 977 -45.67 8.78 -4.90
C GLU A 977 -46.26 7.42 -5.32
N ALA A 978 -45.39 6.44 -5.54
CA ALA A 978 -45.75 5.05 -5.82
C ALA A 978 -45.10 4.13 -4.78
N ALA A 979 -45.84 3.12 -4.33
CA ALA A 979 -45.37 2.10 -3.41
C ALA A 979 -45.87 0.71 -3.85
N SER A 980 -45.04 -0.31 -3.69
CA SER A 980 -45.35 -1.71 -4.02
C SER A 980 -44.47 -2.62 -3.17
N GLU A 981 -45.05 -3.67 -2.58
CA GLU A 981 -44.30 -4.68 -1.81
C GLU A 981 -43.59 -5.71 -2.71
N GLY A 982 -43.68 -5.55 -4.03
CA GLY A 982 -43.06 -6.40 -5.03
C GLY A 982 -44.09 -7.03 -5.98
N GLU A 983 -43.61 -7.89 -6.87
CA GLU A 983 -44.47 -8.57 -7.85
C GLU A 983 -45.51 -9.48 -7.16
N GLY A 984 -46.74 -9.48 -7.67
CA GLY A 984 -47.90 -10.22 -7.14
C GLY A 984 -48.54 -9.61 -5.89
N ARG A 985 -48.04 -8.47 -5.38
CA ARG A 985 -48.54 -7.82 -4.15
C ARG A 985 -49.35 -6.54 -4.40
N GLY A 986 -49.61 -6.20 -5.66
CA GLY A 986 -50.32 -4.98 -6.02
C GLY A 986 -49.49 -3.71 -5.86
N ALA A 987 -50.07 -2.56 -6.21
CA ALA A 987 -49.41 -1.26 -6.11
C ALA A 987 -50.33 -0.21 -5.46
N THR A 988 -49.71 0.80 -4.85
CA THR A 988 -50.39 1.97 -4.28
C THR A 988 -49.80 3.24 -4.84
N PHE A 989 -50.65 4.09 -5.40
CA PHE A 989 -50.30 5.44 -5.85
C PHE A 989 -50.98 6.47 -4.97
N THR A 990 -50.19 7.42 -4.45
CA THR A 990 -50.68 8.47 -3.55
C THR A 990 -50.42 9.83 -4.17
N VAL A 991 -51.48 10.61 -4.38
CA VAL A 991 -51.43 12.00 -4.86
C VAL A 991 -51.86 12.94 -3.74
N LYS A 992 -51.06 13.97 -3.46
CA LYS A 992 -51.37 15.03 -2.50
C LYS A 992 -51.48 16.36 -3.22
N LEU A 993 -52.62 17.05 -3.06
CA LEU A 993 -52.90 18.35 -3.67
C LEU A 993 -53.23 19.39 -2.58
N PRO A 994 -52.78 20.65 -2.70
CA PRO A 994 -53.09 21.69 -1.73
C PRO A 994 -54.58 22.10 -1.78
N LEU A 995 -55.20 22.23 -0.60
CA LEU A 995 -56.60 22.66 -0.47
C LEU A 995 -56.74 24.18 -0.62
N VAL A 996 -57.95 24.62 -1.01
CA VAL A 996 -58.33 26.05 -1.10
C VAL A 996 -59.65 26.40 -0.42
#